data_AF-W2RX01-F1
#
_entry.id   AF-W2RX01-F1
#
_cell.length_a   1.000
_cell.length_b   1.000
_cell.length_c   1.000
_cell.angle_alpha   90.00
_cell.angle_beta   90.00
_cell.angle_gamma   90.00
#
_symmetry.space_group_name_H-M   'P 1'
#
loop_
_entity.id
_entity.type
_entity.pdbx_description
1 polymer ?
#
loop_
_entity_poly.entity_id
_entity_poly.type
_entity_poly.pdbx_seq_one_letter_code
_entity_poly.pdbx_strand_id
1 'polypeptide(L)'
;MLTRRLMPRSLLCIAAILLLTGCAKLLGDPPLPAALVDRIIYAATQTGLPLREGLNPSLPIQRSLISTYYHSYRPPSDRTATSIRHLRPLLRCRLQPNPETGHIRVHSPHLDISLTPPEAEPHPSVRHFNPTIIPLPSYAASFTAARYLLVTRLVTPGLHQESHACLATFCLPQPASTPSRTPPDAVPCTPSDVKVLGGRGGLRCLTEPRRLNVPPTPAKRCTGEWASFADIPGFHDPRIMWSGRGEPLIVVNSASTYGCVGLWIMDLRVLVPELRDVMERRTPEVDGGLDGGVSTVKRDVSKISRQVAGGRKYQAPVLRYETLTELTRWGERNEVEKNWILWFPGHDGETWMSYEGFGKWELNRTNSPDGSKAEGESTPGQEIHTNREGMPRHHPFLPDTMPWPMFNLSNFTSKTSSKLTVQAPTHNSRLVSATGSHAANLNTVSQDSISIVSAQPIRRSFPPSVPSRNNTDAHRQGWTYHGGRTVAQLLSHGYTTPNLTSPDESPCLQTADFLDPTGKPGHFHQSSPALKLILCHRRGSTDGSIHLNATGSAGDDSCPGSPRDWTRDGRAVHFGVVHRKFSNAVGMPERYERWAVVCEGMYPFRVLAVGKHPLAFAGEVVRPWGREENGLLSETEDVEKGQGGSMFTYTTSVAWAWRPGSVVDAAAGEEGDDAEHLSALGTGFLGDDVIVGVGVDDVEQAVVRLKVEELLSCLRLCPGVKT
;
A
#
# COMPACT_ATOMS: atom_id res chain seq x y z
N MET A 1 22.03 54.76 -9.37
CA MET A 1 21.16 53.77 -8.69
C MET A 1 19.86 53.65 -9.47
N LEU A 2 19.70 52.61 -10.30
CA LEU A 2 18.40 52.19 -10.82
C LEU A 2 18.45 50.68 -11.05
N THR A 3 17.74 49.92 -10.22
CA THR A 3 17.68 48.46 -10.25
C THR A 3 16.67 48.00 -11.29
N ARG A 4 17.13 47.52 -12.46
CA ARG A 4 16.28 46.79 -13.41
C ARG A 4 15.88 45.45 -12.79
N ARG A 5 14.64 45.32 -12.32
CA ARG A 5 14.05 44.03 -11.98
C ARG A 5 13.71 43.29 -13.28
N LEU A 6 14.51 42.29 -13.63
CA LEU A 6 14.13 41.31 -14.65
C LEU A 6 12.87 40.57 -14.17
N MET A 7 11.83 40.54 -15.00
CA MET A 7 10.70 39.65 -14.76
C MET A 7 11.20 38.19 -14.76
N PRO A 8 10.86 37.39 -13.75
CA PRO A 8 11.21 35.97 -13.73
C PRO A 8 10.69 35.25 -14.98
N ARG A 9 11.51 34.37 -15.58
CA ARG A 9 11.14 33.55 -16.75
C ARG A 9 9.84 32.75 -16.55
N SER A 10 9.49 32.45 -15.30
CA SER A 10 8.22 31.80 -14.92
C SER A 10 6.99 32.66 -15.21
N LEU A 11 7.05 33.98 -15.00
CA LEU A 11 5.95 34.90 -15.32
C LEU A 11 5.71 35.02 -16.83
N LEU A 12 6.78 34.94 -17.63
CA LEU A 12 6.69 34.93 -19.09
C LEU A 12 6.04 33.64 -19.63
N CYS A 13 6.40 32.49 -19.04
CA CYS A 13 5.79 31.21 -19.40
C CYS A 13 4.29 31.18 -19.03
N ILE A 14 3.92 31.69 -17.86
CA ILE A 14 2.52 31.77 -17.41
C ILE A 14 1.70 32.70 -18.31
N ALA A 15 2.25 33.86 -18.69
CA ALA A 15 1.58 34.77 -19.61
C ALA A 15 1.34 34.13 -20.99
N ALA A 16 2.33 33.38 -21.50
CA ALA A 16 2.19 32.65 -22.76
C ALA A 16 1.10 31.55 -22.68
N ILE A 17 1.00 30.83 -21.56
CA ILE A 17 -0.03 29.81 -21.34
C ILE A 17 -1.44 30.43 -21.30
N LEU A 18 -1.60 31.56 -20.61
CA LEU A 18 -2.88 32.28 -20.54
C LEU A 18 -3.31 32.82 -21.92
N LEU A 19 -2.35 33.31 -22.70
CA LEU A 19 -2.58 33.72 -24.09
C LEU A 19 -3.01 32.53 -24.98
N LEU A 20 -2.30 31.40 -24.90
CA LEU A 20 -2.61 30.22 -25.72
C LEU A 20 -3.98 29.60 -25.35
N THR A 21 -4.30 29.51 -24.06
CA THR A 21 -5.60 28.98 -23.59
C THR A 21 -6.75 29.96 -23.84
N GLY A 22 -6.52 31.26 -23.76
CA GLY A 22 -7.49 32.30 -24.15
C GLY A 22 -7.78 32.28 -25.65
N CYS A 23 -6.73 32.18 -26.48
CA CYS A 23 -6.88 32.09 -27.94
C CYS A 23 -7.61 30.83 -28.38
N ALA A 24 -7.30 29.65 -27.82
CA ALA A 24 -8.00 28.40 -28.15
C ALA A 24 -9.51 28.47 -27.85
N LYS A 25 -9.89 29.11 -26.72
CA LYS A 25 -11.30 29.36 -26.39
C LYS A 25 -11.98 30.33 -27.35
N LEU A 26 -11.28 31.36 -27.80
CA LEU A 26 -11.82 32.34 -28.76
C LEU A 26 -11.96 31.77 -30.17
N LEU A 27 -11.13 30.78 -30.52
CA LEU A 27 -11.11 30.13 -31.84
C LEU A 27 -12.04 28.90 -31.94
N GLY A 28 -12.69 28.50 -30.85
CA GLY A 28 -13.58 27.33 -30.84
C GLY A 28 -12.83 25.99 -30.96
N ASP A 29 -11.51 26.00 -30.72
CA ASP A 29 -10.70 24.80 -30.79
C ASP A 29 -10.99 23.86 -29.60
N PRO A 30 -10.85 22.54 -29.78
CA PRO A 30 -10.98 21.59 -28.68
C PRO A 30 -9.96 21.90 -27.58
N PRO A 31 -10.29 21.62 -26.31
CA PRO A 31 -9.38 21.86 -25.19
C PRO A 31 -8.05 21.13 -25.42
N LEU A 32 -6.95 21.73 -24.94
CA LEU A 32 -5.62 21.13 -25.02
C LEU A 32 -5.65 19.68 -24.46
N PRO A 33 -4.97 18.71 -25.10
CA PRO A 33 -4.90 17.34 -24.59
C PRO A 33 -4.41 17.31 -23.15
N ALA A 34 -5.05 16.50 -22.29
CA ALA A 34 -4.70 16.40 -20.86
C ALA A 34 -3.20 16.13 -20.63
N ALA A 35 -2.60 15.29 -21.47
CA ALA A 35 -1.16 15.00 -21.44
C ALA A 35 -0.26 16.23 -21.66
N LEU A 36 -0.72 17.24 -22.41
CA LEU A 36 0.02 18.50 -22.60
C LEU A 36 -0.10 19.39 -21.36
N VAL A 37 -1.28 19.44 -20.74
CA VAL A 37 -1.50 20.18 -19.48
C VAL A 37 -0.63 19.60 -18.37
N ASP A 38 -0.56 18.27 -18.26
CA ASP A 38 0.31 17.59 -17.29
C ASP A 38 1.80 17.87 -17.53
N ARG A 39 2.24 17.87 -18.80
CA ARG A 39 3.63 18.23 -19.17
C ARG A 39 3.95 19.69 -18.83
N ILE A 40 2.99 20.61 -18.97
CA ILE A 40 3.15 22.02 -18.62
C ILE A 40 3.22 22.20 -17.09
N ILE A 41 2.34 21.54 -16.34
CA ILE A 41 2.36 21.53 -14.87
C ILE A 41 3.69 20.96 -14.38
N TYR A 42 4.14 19.85 -14.97
CA TYR A 42 5.43 19.21 -14.69
C TYR A 42 6.61 20.15 -14.96
N ALA A 43 6.64 20.82 -16.11
CA ALA A 43 7.68 21.79 -16.45
C ALA A 43 7.71 22.98 -15.49
N ALA A 44 6.54 23.46 -15.03
CA ALA A 44 6.46 24.52 -14.02
C ALA A 44 7.02 24.07 -12.67
N THR A 45 6.74 22.84 -12.25
CA THR A 45 7.24 22.28 -10.98
C THR A 45 8.74 21.94 -10.98
N GLN A 46 9.33 21.63 -12.14
CA GLN A 46 10.74 21.29 -12.30
C GLN A 46 11.70 22.50 -12.23
N THR A 47 11.21 23.75 -12.25
CA THR A 47 12.09 24.94 -12.27
C THR A 47 12.80 25.27 -10.95
N GLY A 48 12.71 24.40 -9.92
CA GLY A 48 13.75 24.27 -8.89
C GLY A 48 14.15 25.54 -8.13
N LEU A 49 13.24 26.50 -7.94
CA LEU A 49 13.50 27.60 -7.03
C LEU A 49 13.27 27.11 -5.59
N PRO A 50 14.26 27.23 -4.68
CA PRO A 50 14.07 26.88 -3.29
C PRO A 50 13.02 27.83 -2.69
N LEU A 51 11.81 27.31 -2.49
CA LEU A 51 10.76 27.98 -1.73
C LEU A 51 11.21 28.03 -0.26
N ARG A 52 11.95 29.10 0.06
CA ARG A 52 12.17 29.53 1.45
C ARG A 52 10.80 29.70 2.12
N GLU A 53 10.71 29.27 3.38
CA GLU A 53 9.53 29.07 4.26
C GLU A 53 8.48 30.21 4.40
N GLY A 54 8.42 31.20 3.50
CA GLY A 54 7.52 32.36 3.61
C GLY A 54 6.44 32.51 2.53
N LEU A 55 6.43 31.69 1.48
CA LEU A 55 5.41 31.81 0.43
C LEU A 55 4.32 30.74 0.61
N ASN A 56 3.18 31.22 1.12
CA ASN A 56 1.89 30.54 1.19
C ASN A 56 1.62 29.78 -0.13
N PRO A 57 1.23 28.48 -0.13
CA PRO A 57 1.02 27.66 -1.33
C PRO A 57 -0.23 28.06 -2.16
N SER A 58 -0.64 29.33 -2.10
CA SER A 58 -1.79 29.89 -2.78
C SER A 58 -1.42 30.41 -4.18
N LEU A 59 -1.00 29.55 -5.11
CA LEU A 59 -1.11 29.88 -6.54
C LEU A 59 -2.56 29.61 -6.98
N PRO A 60 -3.37 30.64 -7.28
CA PRO A 60 -4.81 30.47 -7.61
C PRO A 60 -5.04 29.64 -8.88
N ILE A 61 -4.03 29.56 -9.75
CA ILE A 61 -4.14 28.95 -11.09
C ILE A 61 -4.15 27.41 -11.01
N GLN A 62 -3.32 26.80 -10.15
CA GLN A 62 -3.36 25.34 -9.95
C GLN A 62 -4.68 24.89 -9.32
N ARG A 63 -5.21 25.65 -8.35
CA ARG A 63 -6.54 25.39 -7.79
C ARG A 63 -7.65 25.49 -8.83
N SER A 64 -7.58 26.49 -9.72
CA SER A 64 -8.59 26.70 -10.76
C SER A 64 -8.61 25.59 -11.81
N LEU A 65 -7.46 25.14 -12.31
CA LEU A 65 -7.40 24.09 -13.34
C LEU A 65 -7.81 22.71 -12.79
N ILE A 66 -7.33 22.35 -11.61
CA ILE A 66 -7.74 21.12 -10.90
C ILE A 66 -9.24 21.19 -10.59
N SER A 67 -9.71 22.28 -9.97
CA SER A 67 -11.14 22.44 -9.64
C SER A 67 -12.04 22.40 -10.88
N THR A 68 -11.65 23.01 -12.00
CA THR A 68 -12.47 23.01 -13.23
C THR A 68 -12.55 21.62 -13.87
N TYR A 69 -11.45 20.86 -13.89
CA TYR A 69 -11.44 19.49 -14.39
C TYR A 69 -12.33 18.58 -13.53
N TYR A 70 -12.20 18.66 -12.20
CA TYR A 70 -12.92 17.79 -11.27
C TYR A 70 -14.40 18.17 -11.05
N HIS A 71 -14.77 19.47 -11.10
CA HIS A 71 -16.18 19.89 -10.94
C HIS A 71 -17.04 19.66 -12.18
N SER A 72 -16.45 19.44 -13.35
CA SER A 72 -17.21 19.09 -14.55
C SER A 72 -17.75 17.65 -14.54
N TYR A 73 -17.18 16.78 -13.70
CA TYR A 73 -17.60 15.39 -13.58
C TYR A 73 -18.71 15.23 -12.55
N ARG A 74 -19.98 15.34 -12.97
CA ARG A 74 -21.10 14.78 -12.20
C ARG A 74 -21.18 13.29 -12.50
N PRO A 75 -20.92 12.39 -11.53
CA PRO A 75 -21.22 10.99 -11.74
C PRO A 75 -22.73 10.85 -12.01
N PRO A 76 -23.15 10.06 -13.02
CA PRO A 76 -24.55 9.78 -13.24
C PRO A 76 -25.16 9.20 -11.96
N SER A 77 -26.27 9.76 -11.48
CA SER A 77 -26.96 9.31 -10.27
C SER A 77 -27.31 7.82 -10.31
N ASP A 78 -27.50 7.26 -11.50
CA ASP A 78 -27.86 5.85 -11.73
C ASP A 78 -26.72 4.85 -11.50
N ARG A 79 -25.46 5.30 -11.37
CA ARG A 79 -24.33 4.35 -11.23
C ARG A 79 -24.35 3.59 -9.91
N THR A 80 -24.68 4.27 -8.82
CA THR A 80 -24.72 3.67 -7.48
C THR A 80 -25.70 2.48 -7.44
N ALA A 81 -26.86 2.63 -8.09
CA ALA A 81 -27.87 1.57 -8.20
C ALA A 81 -27.32 0.34 -8.95
N THR A 82 -26.46 0.55 -9.95
CA THR A 82 -25.87 -0.54 -10.74
C THR A 82 -24.85 -1.33 -9.94
N SER A 83 -23.93 -0.68 -9.22
CA SER A 83 -22.96 -1.37 -8.35
C SER A 83 -23.67 -2.21 -7.27
N ILE A 84 -24.76 -1.69 -6.68
CA ILE A 84 -25.53 -2.39 -5.65
C ILE A 84 -26.16 -3.68 -6.19
N ARG A 85 -26.62 -3.68 -7.45
CA ARG A 85 -27.14 -4.89 -8.10
C ARG A 85 -26.12 -6.02 -8.05
N HIS A 86 -24.85 -5.72 -8.30
CA HIS A 86 -23.77 -6.68 -8.31
C HIS A 86 -23.27 -7.06 -6.91
N LEU A 87 -23.44 -6.19 -5.90
CA LEU A 87 -23.12 -6.49 -4.50
C LEU A 87 -24.20 -7.33 -3.80
N ARG A 88 -25.43 -7.36 -4.32
CA ARG A 88 -26.58 -8.04 -3.69
C ARG A 88 -26.31 -9.48 -3.20
N PRO A 89 -25.59 -10.35 -3.94
CA PRO A 89 -25.25 -11.68 -3.44
C PRO A 89 -24.41 -11.67 -2.15
N LEU A 90 -23.54 -10.66 -1.99
CA LEU A 90 -22.64 -10.51 -0.84
C LEU A 90 -23.31 -9.86 0.38
N LEU A 91 -24.48 -9.22 0.21
CA LEU A 91 -25.22 -8.61 1.33
C LEU A 91 -25.87 -9.65 2.25
N ARG A 92 -26.00 -10.90 1.79
CA ARG A 92 -26.56 -12.02 2.54
C ARG A 92 -25.47 -12.70 3.37
N CYS A 93 -25.80 -13.03 4.61
CA CYS A 93 -24.92 -13.76 5.51
C CYS A 93 -25.13 -15.25 5.29
N ARG A 94 -24.18 -15.91 4.62
CA ARG A 94 -24.18 -17.38 4.43
C ARG A 94 -23.74 -18.08 5.71
N LEU A 95 -22.83 -17.46 6.45
CA LEU A 95 -22.34 -17.91 7.73
C LEU A 95 -23.05 -17.11 8.83
N GLN A 96 -23.43 -17.80 9.91
CA GLN A 96 -23.96 -17.15 11.10
C GLN A 96 -22.79 -16.57 11.90
N PRO A 97 -22.92 -15.34 12.43
CA PRO A 97 -21.95 -14.83 13.38
C PRO A 97 -21.98 -15.70 14.64
N ASN A 98 -20.82 -15.92 15.24
CA ASN A 98 -20.73 -16.54 16.55
C ASN A 98 -21.51 -15.67 17.57
N PRO A 99 -22.37 -16.24 18.41
CA PRO A 99 -23.24 -15.46 19.30
C PRO A 99 -22.49 -14.74 20.43
N GLU A 100 -21.36 -15.28 20.88
CA GLU A 100 -20.56 -14.73 21.99
C GLU A 100 -19.58 -13.65 21.51
N THR A 101 -18.89 -13.92 20.40
CA THR A 101 -17.84 -13.04 19.87
C THR A 101 -18.36 -12.08 18.79
N GLY A 102 -19.52 -12.37 18.19
CA GLY A 102 -20.06 -11.63 17.06
C GLY A 102 -19.32 -11.82 15.73
N HIS A 103 -18.28 -12.66 15.68
CA HIS A 103 -17.43 -12.84 14.49
C HIS A 103 -18.04 -13.82 13.48
N ILE A 104 -17.85 -13.55 12.19
CA ILE A 104 -18.04 -14.55 11.13
C ILE A 104 -16.76 -15.36 11.02
N ARG A 105 -16.89 -16.68 11.16
CA ARG A 105 -15.77 -17.61 11.04
C ARG A 105 -15.75 -18.23 9.64
N VAL A 106 -14.78 -17.84 8.82
CA VAL A 106 -14.56 -18.49 7.52
C VAL A 106 -13.89 -19.85 7.73
N HIS A 107 -14.15 -20.79 6.83
CA HIS A 107 -13.70 -22.19 6.98
C HIS A 107 -12.20 -22.39 6.73
N SER A 108 -11.53 -21.42 6.13
CA SER A 108 -10.11 -21.52 5.81
C SER A 108 -9.24 -21.41 7.07
N PRO A 109 -8.37 -22.40 7.33
CA PRO A 109 -7.46 -22.39 8.48
C PRO A 109 -6.21 -21.57 8.21
N HIS A 110 -5.49 -21.24 9.28
CA HIS A 110 -4.10 -20.77 9.20
C HIS A 110 -3.20 -21.90 8.67
N LEU A 111 -2.41 -21.58 7.65
CA LEU A 111 -1.29 -22.38 7.17
C LEU A 111 0.02 -21.71 7.58
N ASP A 112 1.05 -22.51 7.76
CA ASP A 112 2.33 -22.04 8.30
C ASP A 112 3.17 -21.36 7.21
N ILE A 113 4.09 -20.46 7.61
CA ILE A 113 5.04 -19.82 6.69
C ILE A 113 6.45 -20.14 7.16
N SER A 114 7.26 -20.71 6.27
CA SER A 114 8.67 -20.98 6.55
C SER A 114 9.57 -20.19 5.61
N LEU A 115 10.52 -19.48 6.21
CA LEU A 115 11.59 -18.79 5.49
C LEU A 115 12.77 -19.70 5.17
N THR A 116 12.76 -20.95 5.63
CA THR A 116 13.84 -21.91 5.39
C THR A 116 13.74 -22.50 3.99
N PRO A 117 14.70 -22.24 3.08
CA PRO A 117 14.69 -22.83 1.74
C PRO A 117 14.73 -24.36 1.78
N PRO A 118 14.43 -25.06 0.67
CA PRO A 118 14.80 -26.46 0.52
C PRO A 118 16.29 -26.63 0.85
N GLU A 119 16.65 -27.73 1.50
CA GLU A 119 18.04 -28.09 1.89
C GLU A 119 18.67 -27.28 3.03
N ALA A 120 18.13 -26.11 3.39
CA ALA A 120 18.58 -25.36 4.55
C ALA A 120 18.02 -25.95 5.87
N GLU A 121 18.80 -25.85 6.94
CA GLU A 121 18.32 -26.18 8.28
C GLU A 121 17.56 -24.99 8.90
N PRO A 122 16.46 -25.23 9.63
CA PRO A 122 15.73 -24.16 10.30
C PRO A 122 16.57 -23.46 11.36
N HIS A 123 16.49 -22.13 11.43
CA HIS A 123 17.04 -21.35 12.54
C HIS A 123 15.96 -21.10 13.60
N PRO A 124 15.95 -21.83 14.73
CA PRO A 124 14.83 -21.81 15.68
C PRO A 124 14.69 -20.48 16.46
N SER A 125 15.72 -19.63 16.44
CA SER A 125 15.72 -18.37 17.19
C SER A 125 15.17 -17.17 16.41
N VAL A 126 14.98 -17.31 15.10
CA VAL A 126 14.62 -16.21 14.21
C VAL A 126 13.11 -16.13 14.09
N ARG A 127 12.52 -15.05 14.61
CA ARG A 127 11.07 -14.84 14.59
C ARG A 127 10.67 -13.88 13.49
N HIS A 128 9.82 -14.37 12.59
CA HIS A 128 9.30 -13.61 11.47
C HIS A 128 7.80 -13.35 11.66
N PHE A 129 7.36 -12.15 11.30
CA PHE A 129 5.97 -11.73 11.38
C PHE A 129 5.66 -10.69 10.30
N ASN A 130 4.40 -10.31 10.14
CA ASN A 130 3.95 -9.40 9.10
C ASN A 130 4.21 -9.84 7.66
N PRO A 131 3.72 -11.04 7.27
CA PRO A 131 3.87 -11.54 5.92
C PRO A 131 3.08 -10.67 4.94
N THR A 132 3.74 -10.13 3.95
CA THR A 132 3.09 -9.50 2.80
C THR A 132 3.47 -10.24 1.53
N ILE A 133 2.47 -10.57 0.72
CA ILE A 133 2.61 -11.54 -0.38
C ILE A 133 2.06 -10.92 -1.66
N ILE A 134 2.71 -11.17 -2.81
CA ILE A 134 2.13 -10.96 -4.14
C ILE A 134 2.36 -12.19 -5.02
N PRO A 135 1.42 -12.54 -5.92
CA PRO A 135 1.65 -13.57 -6.93
C PRO A 135 2.68 -13.08 -7.94
N LEU A 136 3.52 -14.00 -8.44
CA LEU A 136 4.38 -13.75 -9.59
C LEU A 136 3.56 -13.78 -10.90
N PRO A 137 4.06 -13.19 -11.99
CA PRO A 137 3.44 -13.34 -13.30
C PRO A 137 3.32 -14.82 -13.72
N SER A 138 2.32 -15.17 -14.52
CA SER A 138 2.08 -16.58 -14.89
C SER A 138 3.27 -17.21 -15.64
N TYR A 139 3.93 -16.42 -16.49
CA TYR A 139 5.12 -16.84 -17.23
C TYR A 139 6.30 -17.17 -16.31
N ALA A 140 6.29 -16.76 -15.04
CA ALA A 140 7.32 -17.15 -14.07
C ALA A 140 7.43 -18.67 -13.90
N ALA A 141 6.33 -19.39 -14.14
CA ALA A 141 6.33 -20.85 -14.11
C ALA A 141 7.22 -21.50 -15.17
N SER A 142 7.61 -20.78 -16.22
CA SER A 142 8.48 -21.32 -17.27
C SER A 142 9.96 -21.38 -16.87
N PHE A 143 10.38 -20.66 -15.82
CA PHE A 143 11.78 -20.58 -15.42
C PHE A 143 12.04 -20.70 -13.91
N THR A 144 11.00 -20.65 -13.07
CA THR A 144 11.12 -20.91 -11.63
C THR A 144 9.93 -21.73 -11.10
N ALA A 145 10.16 -22.50 -10.04
CA ALA A 145 9.09 -23.17 -9.29
C ALA A 145 8.30 -22.19 -8.39
N ALA A 146 8.82 -20.98 -8.17
CA ALA A 146 8.16 -19.98 -7.35
C ALA A 146 6.86 -19.48 -7.99
N ARG A 147 5.86 -19.23 -7.15
CA ARG A 147 4.55 -18.67 -7.54
C ARG A 147 4.26 -17.35 -6.85
N TYR A 148 5.02 -17.05 -5.81
CA TYR A 148 4.83 -15.88 -4.97
C TYR A 148 6.17 -15.20 -4.67
N LEU A 149 6.08 -13.92 -4.37
CA LEU A 149 7.10 -13.20 -3.61
C LEU A 149 6.55 -12.96 -2.21
N LEU A 150 7.33 -13.34 -1.21
CA LEU A 150 7.02 -13.12 0.21
C LEU A 150 7.98 -12.07 0.75
N VAL A 151 7.46 -11.07 1.46
CA VAL A 151 8.23 -10.18 2.32
C VAL A 151 7.72 -10.31 3.75
N THR A 152 8.61 -10.49 4.71
CA THR A 152 8.27 -10.58 6.14
C THR A 152 9.17 -9.66 6.94
N ARG A 153 8.72 -9.28 8.13
CA ARG A 153 9.51 -8.56 9.12
C ARG A 153 10.27 -9.54 10.01
N LEU A 154 11.44 -9.12 10.48
CA LEU A 154 12.29 -9.77 11.46
C LEU A 154 12.60 -8.74 12.56
N VAL A 155 12.43 -9.14 13.83
CA VAL A 155 13.00 -8.40 14.96
C VAL A 155 14.34 -9.02 15.30
N THR A 156 15.40 -8.23 15.19
CA THR A 156 16.76 -8.67 15.53
C THR A 156 17.03 -8.47 17.02
N PRO A 157 18.09 -9.11 17.57
CA PRO A 157 18.64 -8.71 18.86
C PRO A 157 18.91 -7.19 18.87
N GLY A 158 18.42 -6.50 19.90
CA GLY A 158 18.51 -5.03 19.99
C GLY A 158 17.31 -4.24 19.47
N LEU A 159 16.18 -4.91 19.19
CA LEU A 159 14.91 -4.29 18.75
C LEU A 159 14.97 -3.58 17.38
N HIS A 160 16.06 -3.76 16.63
CA HIS A 160 16.12 -3.34 15.24
C HIS A 160 15.21 -4.23 14.40
N GLN A 161 14.67 -3.63 13.35
CA GLN A 161 13.64 -4.25 12.54
C GLN A 161 14.09 -4.29 11.10
N GLU A 162 14.09 -5.49 10.57
CA GLU A 162 14.53 -5.78 9.22
C GLU A 162 13.37 -6.38 8.45
N SER A 163 13.34 -6.15 7.15
CA SER A 163 12.43 -6.88 6.26
C SER A 163 13.26 -7.88 5.45
N HIS A 164 12.72 -9.06 5.22
CA HIS A 164 13.35 -10.13 4.45
C HIS A 164 12.41 -10.52 3.31
N ALA A 165 12.98 -10.79 2.14
CA ALA A 165 12.23 -11.19 0.96
C ALA A 165 12.74 -12.51 0.37
N CYS A 166 11.84 -13.33 -0.13
CA CYS A 166 12.20 -14.55 -0.87
C CYS A 166 11.16 -14.85 -1.94
N LEU A 167 11.57 -15.58 -2.97
CA LEU A 167 10.63 -16.26 -3.85
C LEU A 167 10.06 -17.47 -3.11
N ALA A 168 8.76 -17.71 -3.21
CA ALA A 168 8.07 -18.72 -2.41
C ALA A 168 7.05 -19.53 -3.24
N THR A 169 6.67 -20.68 -2.71
CA THR A 169 5.61 -21.53 -3.26
C THR A 169 4.78 -22.17 -2.16
N PHE A 170 3.52 -22.51 -2.47
CA PHE A 170 2.70 -23.29 -1.56
C PHE A 170 3.04 -24.77 -1.68
N CYS A 171 3.09 -25.45 -0.55
CA CYS A 171 2.90 -26.88 -0.51
C CYS A 171 1.63 -27.23 0.27
N LEU A 172 0.91 -28.25 -0.19
CA LEU A 172 -0.23 -28.82 0.53
C LEU A 172 -0.03 -30.34 0.69
N PRO A 173 -0.44 -30.92 1.84
CA PRO A 173 -0.39 -32.36 2.03
C PRO A 173 -1.28 -33.06 1.00
N GLN A 174 -0.81 -34.17 0.42
CA GLN A 174 -1.65 -34.97 -0.47
C GLN A 174 -2.73 -35.69 0.35
N PRO A 175 -4.01 -35.62 -0.03
CA PRO A 175 -5.04 -36.43 0.60
C PRO A 175 -4.73 -37.91 0.33
N ALA A 176 -4.72 -38.74 1.36
CA ALA A 176 -4.41 -40.16 1.25
C ALA A 176 -5.39 -40.96 0.37
N SER A 177 -6.59 -40.44 0.10
CA SER A 177 -7.70 -41.21 -0.47
C SER A 177 -8.51 -40.52 -1.56
N THR A 178 -8.24 -39.27 -1.91
CA THR A 178 -9.02 -38.56 -2.93
C THR A 178 -8.10 -37.73 -3.81
N PRO A 179 -8.16 -37.86 -5.15
CA PRO A 179 -7.49 -36.95 -6.08
C PRO A 179 -8.21 -35.60 -6.08
N SER A 180 -8.29 -34.92 -4.93
CA SER A 180 -8.68 -33.51 -4.92
C SER A 180 -7.64 -32.78 -5.75
N ARG A 181 -8.09 -32.09 -6.80
CA ARG A 181 -7.22 -31.31 -7.65
C ARG A 181 -6.50 -30.27 -6.81
N THR A 182 -5.20 -30.47 -6.59
CA THR A 182 -4.35 -29.48 -5.92
C THR A 182 -4.49 -28.15 -6.64
N PRO A 183 -4.62 -27.01 -5.91
CA PRO A 183 -4.62 -25.70 -6.53
C PRO A 183 -3.41 -25.54 -7.46
N PRO A 184 -3.55 -24.84 -8.60
CA PRO A 184 -2.51 -24.80 -9.63
C PRO A 184 -1.21 -24.11 -9.19
N ASP A 185 -1.27 -23.37 -8.09
CA ASP A 185 -0.15 -22.68 -7.46
C ASP A 185 0.46 -23.43 -6.26
N ALA A 186 -0.08 -24.61 -5.93
CA ALA A 186 0.41 -25.45 -4.85
C ALA A 186 1.03 -26.74 -5.39
N VAL A 187 2.10 -27.19 -4.73
CA VAL A 187 2.73 -28.48 -4.97
C VAL A 187 2.44 -29.46 -3.82
N PRO A 188 2.56 -30.78 -4.03
CA PRO A 188 2.59 -31.73 -2.91
C PRO A 188 3.72 -31.40 -1.94
N CYS A 189 3.44 -31.38 -0.63
CA CYS A 189 4.49 -31.22 0.37
C CYS A 189 5.46 -32.41 0.36
N THR A 190 6.75 -32.11 0.31
CA THR A 190 7.84 -33.07 0.54
C THR A 190 8.01 -33.35 2.04
N PRO A 191 8.73 -34.41 2.45
CA PRO A 191 9.07 -34.63 3.86
C PRO A 191 9.82 -33.43 4.49
N SER A 192 10.65 -32.74 3.71
CA SER A 192 11.33 -31.51 4.16
C SER A 192 10.34 -30.39 4.43
N ASP A 193 9.30 -30.25 3.60
CA ASP A 193 8.26 -29.25 3.81
C ASP A 193 7.46 -29.54 5.07
N VAL A 194 7.05 -30.79 5.29
CA VAL A 194 6.32 -31.19 6.50
C VAL A 194 7.15 -30.95 7.77
N LYS A 195 8.48 -31.12 7.71
CA LYS A 195 9.39 -30.81 8.84
C LYS A 195 9.32 -29.33 9.27
N VAL A 196 9.14 -28.39 8.33
CA VAL A 196 9.23 -26.95 8.61
C VAL A 196 7.89 -26.20 8.58
N LEU A 197 6.89 -26.74 7.87
CA LEU A 197 5.54 -26.19 7.75
C LEU A 197 4.48 -27.03 8.51
N GLY A 198 4.87 -28.15 9.11
CA GLY A 198 3.94 -29.07 9.76
C GLY A 198 3.01 -29.82 8.81
N GLY A 199 2.08 -30.60 9.38
CA GLY A 199 1.20 -31.50 8.64
C GLY A 199 0.14 -30.81 7.77
N ARG A 200 -0.08 -29.50 7.96
CA ARG A 200 -1.05 -28.71 7.17
C ARG A 200 -0.42 -28.12 5.90
N GLY A 201 0.91 -28.14 5.78
CA GLY A 201 1.62 -27.43 4.73
C GLY A 201 1.53 -25.91 4.91
N GLY A 202 1.75 -25.18 3.81
CA GLY A 202 1.80 -23.72 3.86
C GLY A 202 2.72 -23.12 2.81
N LEU A 203 3.24 -21.93 3.09
CA LEU A 203 4.07 -21.17 2.17
C LEU A 203 5.54 -21.29 2.56
N ARG A 204 6.39 -21.77 1.65
CA ARG A 204 7.84 -21.93 1.89
C ARG A 204 8.66 -21.08 0.92
N CYS A 205 9.69 -20.43 1.43
CA CYS A 205 10.72 -19.83 0.57
C CYS A 205 11.43 -20.91 -0.25
N LEU A 206 11.69 -20.62 -1.52
CA LEU A 206 12.51 -21.43 -2.43
C LEU A 206 13.92 -20.85 -2.58
N THR A 207 14.07 -19.55 -2.40
CA THR A 207 15.36 -18.86 -2.39
C THR A 207 15.74 -18.47 -0.97
N GLU A 208 17.03 -18.32 -0.70
CA GLU A 208 17.52 -17.77 0.56
C GLU A 208 16.85 -16.40 0.84
N PRO A 209 16.29 -16.18 2.05
CA PRO A 209 15.71 -14.90 2.40
C PRO A 209 16.75 -13.77 2.35
N ARG A 210 16.54 -12.80 1.46
CA ARG A 210 17.37 -11.61 1.36
C ARG A 210 16.88 -10.54 2.32
N ARG A 211 17.77 -10.02 3.15
CA ARG A 211 17.54 -8.78 3.89
C ARG A 211 17.30 -7.62 2.93
N LEU A 212 16.17 -6.95 3.07
CA LEU A 212 15.85 -5.71 2.36
C LEU A 212 16.58 -4.56 3.04
N ASN A 213 17.60 -4.04 2.37
CA ASN A 213 18.33 -2.87 2.82
C ASN A 213 17.73 -1.64 2.17
N VAL A 214 17.06 -0.80 2.96
CA VAL A 214 16.70 0.54 2.55
C VAL A 214 17.42 1.52 3.49
N PRO A 215 17.92 2.68 3.00
CA PRO A 215 18.68 3.59 3.85
C PRO A 215 17.83 4.17 4.98
N PRO A 216 18.39 4.38 6.19
CA PRO A 216 17.68 5.09 7.25
C PRO A 216 17.34 6.50 6.79
N THR A 217 16.20 6.99 7.22
CA THR A 217 15.67 8.32 6.91
C THR A 217 15.70 9.19 8.16
N PRO A 218 15.96 10.51 8.07
CA PRO A 218 15.99 11.35 9.26
C PRO A 218 14.56 11.60 9.77
N ALA A 219 14.35 11.52 11.08
CA ALA A 219 13.09 11.86 11.72
C ALA A 219 13.06 13.36 12.10
N LYS A 220 11.92 14.03 11.95
CA LYS A 220 11.70 15.38 12.49
C LYS A 220 10.46 15.41 13.37
N ARG A 221 10.38 16.37 14.28
CA ARG A 221 9.14 16.61 15.06
C ARG A 221 8.63 15.38 15.85
N CYS A 222 9.51 14.46 16.27
CA CYS A 222 9.16 13.43 17.24
C CYS A 222 9.03 14.05 18.63
N THR A 223 7.81 14.22 19.11
CA THR A 223 7.44 14.86 20.36
C THR A 223 6.52 13.96 21.20
N GLY A 224 6.44 14.23 22.50
CA GLY A 224 5.57 13.47 23.41
C GLY A 224 5.84 11.96 23.38
N GLU A 225 4.79 11.18 23.14
CA GLU A 225 4.84 9.71 23.09
C GLU A 225 5.67 9.16 21.92
N TRP A 226 5.95 9.98 20.91
CA TRP A 226 6.72 9.57 19.73
C TRP A 226 8.22 9.88 19.83
N ALA A 227 8.68 10.51 20.92
CA ALA A 227 10.10 10.86 21.07
C ALA A 227 11.04 9.64 20.97
N SER A 228 10.60 8.47 21.44
CA SER A 228 11.34 7.20 21.34
C SER A 228 11.41 6.63 19.91
N PHE A 229 10.60 7.17 18.98
CA PHE A 229 10.55 6.73 17.60
C PHE A 229 11.56 7.45 16.69
N ALA A 230 12.26 8.48 17.20
CA ALA A 230 13.21 9.28 16.42
C ALA A 230 14.38 8.46 15.86
N ASP A 231 14.80 7.43 16.59
CA ASP A 231 16.00 6.63 16.29
C ASP A 231 15.68 5.19 15.92
N ILE A 232 14.41 4.86 15.61
CA ILE A 232 14.10 3.47 15.28
C ILE A 232 14.70 3.15 13.92
N PRO A 233 15.70 2.26 13.87
CA PRO A 233 16.37 1.97 12.61
C PRO A 233 15.54 0.96 11.82
N GLY A 234 15.49 1.14 10.51
CA GLY A 234 14.88 0.19 9.58
C GLY A 234 13.42 0.50 9.23
N PHE A 235 12.79 -0.45 8.55
CA PHE A 235 11.47 -0.30 7.95
C PHE A 235 10.43 -1.08 8.75
N HIS A 236 9.31 -0.42 8.98
CA HIS A 236 8.19 -1.00 9.69
C HIS A 236 7.08 -1.34 8.70
N ASP A 237 6.37 -2.42 9.03
CA ASP A 237 5.09 -2.79 8.44
C ASP A 237 5.10 -2.79 6.91
N PRO A 238 6.00 -3.57 6.27
CA PRO A 238 6.05 -3.63 4.82
C PRO A 238 4.71 -4.10 4.25
N ARG A 239 4.31 -3.47 3.13
CA ARG A 239 3.12 -3.80 2.36
C ARG A 239 3.51 -3.86 0.90
N ILE A 240 3.41 -5.04 0.27
CA ILE A 240 3.70 -5.21 -1.15
C ILE A 240 2.41 -5.39 -1.95
N MET A 241 2.37 -4.84 -3.16
CA MET A 241 1.21 -4.91 -4.05
C MET A 241 1.61 -4.73 -5.52
N TRP A 242 0.75 -5.14 -6.43
CA TRP A 242 0.84 -4.77 -7.84
C TRP A 242 0.16 -3.43 -8.08
N SER A 243 0.82 -2.55 -8.82
CA SER A 243 0.19 -1.33 -9.33
C SER A 243 -0.79 -1.62 -10.46
N GLY A 244 -1.63 -0.64 -10.82
CA GLY A 244 -2.48 -0.72 -12.01
C GLY A 244 -1.74 -0.72 -13.34
N ARG A 245 -0.40 -0.59 -13.34
CA ARG A 245 0.48 -0.75 -14.51
C ARG A 245 1.35 -1.99 -14.43
N GLY A 246 1.20 -2.79 -13.37
CA GLY A 246 1.99 -3.99 -13.18
C GLY A 246 3.39 -3.77 -12.62
N GLU A 247 3.65 -2.64 -11.98
CA GLU A 247 4.86 -2.48 -11.16
C GLU A 247 4.66 -3.17 -9.80
N PRO A 248 5.61 -3.97 -9.30
CA PRO A 248 5.55 -4.47 -7.94
C PRO A 248 6.04 -3.36 -7.01
N LEU A 249 5.16 -2.87 -6.15
CA LEU A 249 5.46 -1.78 -5.23
C LEU A 249 5.56 -2.31 -3.82
N ILE A 250 6.50 -1.75 -3.06
CA ILE A 250 6.55 -1.89 -1.60
C ILE A 250 6.29 -0.53 -0.97
N VAL A 251 5.44 -0.52 0.05
CA VAL A 251 5.26 0.61 0.96
C VAL A 251 5.73 0.21 2.34
N VAL A 252 6.47 1.10 2.97
CA VAL A 252 7.05 0.91 4.30
C VAL A 252 6.85 2.14 5.15
N ASN A 253 6.78 1.94 6.45
CA ASN A 253 6.83 3.01 7.43
C ASN A 253 8.30 3.22 7.85
N SER A 254 8.79 4.45 7.88
CA SER A 254 10.13 4.80 8.37
C SER A 254 10.13 6.21 8.94
N ALA A 255 11.21 6.63 9.59
CA ALA A 255 11.41 8.01 10.03
C ALA A 255 11.11 9.02 8.90
N SER A 256 10.47 10.14 9.23
CA SER A 256 9.98 11.12 8.24
C SER A 256 10.74 12.44 8.28
N THR A 257 10.95 13.02 7.10
CA THR A 257 11.55 14.36 7.02
C THR A 257 10.57 15.48 7.33
N TYR A 258 9.28 15.16 7.45
CA TYR A 258 8.19 16.11 7.65
C TYR A 258 7.39 15.89 8.94
N GLY A 259 7.42 14.67 9.49
CA GLY A 259 6.85 14.27 10.78
C GLY A 259 7.78 13.28 11.48
N CYS A 260 7.32 12.58 12.50
CA CYS A 260 8.13 11.59 13.19
C CYS A 260 8.25 10.30 12.37
N VAL A 261 7.11 9.72 11.97
CA VAL A 261 7.06 8.50 11.14
C VAL A 261 6.23 8.77 9.89
N GLY A 262 6.81 8.45 8.74
CA GLY A 262 6.26 8.66 7.41
C GLY A 262 6.07 7.36 6.66
N LEU A 263 5.43 7.49 5.49
CA LEU A 263 5.22 6.40 4.55
C LEU A 263 6.15 6.58 3.37
N TRP A 264 6.74 5.49 2.90
CA TRP A 264 7.67 5.50 1.80
C TRP A 264 7.28 4.43 0.79
N ILE A 265 7.34 4.76 -0.50
CA ILE A 265 7.06 3.84 -1.59
C ILE A 265 8.31 3.61 -2.44
N MET A 266 8.48 2.39 -2.93
CA MET A 266 9.59 2.00 -3.80
C MET A 266 9.16 0.88 -4.76
N ASP A 267 9.82 0.80 -5.91
CA ASP A 267 9.72 -0.36 -6.79
C ASP A 267 10.52 -1.53 -6.21
N LEU A 268 9.83 -2.63 -5.96
CA LEU A 268 10.38 -3.79 -5.25
C LEU A 268 11.47 -4.50 -6.05
N ARG A 269 11.52 -4.32 -7.38
CA ARG A 269 12.60 -4.86 -8.24
C ARG A 269 13.97 -4.29 -7.91
N VAL A 270 14.02 -3.09 -7.32
CA VAL A 270 15.28 -2.47 -6.90
C VAL A 270 15.85 -3.18 -5.67
N LEU A 271 14.99 -3.72 -4.81
CA LEU A 271 15.37 -4.38 -3.56
C LEU A 271 15.51 -5.90 -3.72
N VAL A 272 14.82 -6.49 -4.70
CA VAL A 272 14.80 -7.94 -4.94
C VAL A 272 15.23 -8.24 -6.39
N PRO A 273 16.55 -8.33 -6.65
CA PRO A 273 17.11 -8.76 -7.93
C PRO A 273 16.46 -10.01 -8.55
N GLU A 274 16.11 -11.02 -7.76
CA GLU A 274 15.46 -12.24 -8.26
C GLU A 274 14.09 -11.94 -8.85
N LEU A 275 13.34 -11.01 -8.26
CA LEU A 275 12.07 -10.54 -8.82
C LEU A 275 12.31 -9.77 -10.13
N ARG A 276 13.36 -8.94 -10.19
CA ARG A 276 13.75 -8.27 -11.43
C ARG A 276 14.08 -9.28 -12.53
N ASP A 277 14.84 -10.32 -12.22
CA ASP A 277 15.20 -11.37 -13.18
C ASP A 277 13.98 -12.15 -13.66
N VAL A 278 13.05 -12.48 -12.74
CA VAL A 278 11.74 -13.05 -13.08
C VAL A 278 10.98 -12.13 -14.02
N MET A 279 10.86 -10.85 -13.69
CA MET A 279 10.10 -9.90 -14.51
C MET A 279 10.77 -9.65 -15.85
N GLU A 280 12.09 -9.68 -15.94
CA GLU A 280 12.86 -9.48 -17.17
C GLU A 280 13.07 -10.76 -17.98
N ARG A 281 12.52 -11.90 -17.50
CA ARG A 281 12.70 -13.23 -18.11
C ARG A 281 14.18 -13.59 -18.30
N ARG A 282 15.04 -13.11 -17.41
CA ARG A 282 16.46 -13.47 -17.40
C ARG A 282 16.56 -14.87 -16.81
N THR A 283 17.14 -15.79 -17.57
CA THR A 283 17.64 -17.03 -16.97
C THR A 283 18.73 -16.64 -15.99
N PRO A 284 18.78 -17.22 -14.77
CA PRO A 284 19.93 -17.03 -13.90
C PRO A 284 21.18 -17.30 -14.72
N GLU A 285 22.07 -16.32 -14.82
CA GLU A 285 23.39 -16.59 -15.37
C GLU A 285 23.96 -17.66 -14.44
N VAL A 286 24.05 -18.90 -14.95
CA VAL A 286 24.78 -19.95 -14.25
C VAL A 286 26.20 -19.44 -14.28
N ASP A 287 26.59 -18.72 -13.24
CA ASP A 287 27.94 -18.20 -13.07
C ASP A 287 28.86 -19.40 -13.26
N GLY A 288 29.51 -19.43 -14.43
CA GLY A 288 30.33 -20.53 -14.92
C GLY A 288 31.66 -20.62 -14.17
N GLY A 289 31.63 -20.46 -12.85
CA GLY A 289 32.76 -20.53 -11.95
C GLY A 289 33.02 -21.94 -11.45
N LEU A 290 33.17 -22.91 -12.35
CA LEU A 290 33.85 -24.17 -12.05
C LEU A 290 34.63 -24.66 -13.28
N ASP A 291 35.89 -24.24 -13.36
CA ASP A 291 36.96 -25.03 -14.00
C ASP A 291 37.05 -26.38 -13.27
N GLY A 292 36.26 -27.36 -13.71
CA GLY A 292 36.24 -28.69 -13.12
C GLY A 292 35.56 -29.67 -14.04
N GLY A 293 36.34 -30.25 -14.96
CA GLY A 293 35.87 -31.13 -16.02
C GLY A 293 35.03 -32.30 -15.53
N VAL A 294 33.71 -32.16 -15.61
CA VAL A 294 32.77 -33.29 -15.63
C VAL A 294 31.86 -33.10 -16.84
N SER A 295 31.99 -34.01 -17.79
CA SER A 295 31.21 -34.08 -19.03
C SER A 295 29.77 -34.51 -18.70
N THR A 296 28.93 -33.56 -18.26
CA THR A 296 27.49 -33.78 -18.17
C THR A 296 26.78 -33.24 -19.41
N VAL A 297 26.08 -34.16 -20.05
CA VAL A 297 25.11 -34.04 -21.16
C VAL A 297 24.59 -32.60 -21.34
N LYS A 298 25.15 -31.91 -22.35
CA LYS A 298 24.60 -30.67 -22.89
C LYS A 298 23.19 -30.94 -23.42
N ARG A 299 22.15 -30.72 -22.60
CA ARG A 299 20.83 -30.40 -23.15
C ARG A 299 21.00 -29.10 -23.93
N ASP A 300 20.64 -29.16 -25.20
CA ASP A 300 20.91 -28.15 -26.22
C ASP A 300 19.99 -26.92 -26.02
N VAL A 301 20.14 -26.20 -24.91
CA VAL A 301 19.40 -24.96 -24.59
C VAL A 301 19.72 -23.84 -25.61
N SER A 302 20.83 -24.00 -26.36
CA SER A 302 21.23 -23.12 -27.46
C SER A 302 20.18 -23.02 -28.58
N LYS A 303 19.30 -24.02 -28.73
CA LYS A 303 18.21 -24.01 -29.71
C LYS A 303 16.95 -23.28 -29.24
N ILE A 304 16.72 -23.14 -27.93
CA ILE A 304 15.57 -22.39 -27.40
C ILE A 304 15.84 -20.87 -27.47
N SER A 305 17.10 -20.45 -27.32
CA SER A 305 17.44 -19.02 -27.28
C SER A 305 17.43 -18.32 -28.65
N ARG A 306 17.52 -19.06 -29.78
CA ARG A 306 17.63 -18.45 -31.12
C ARG A 306 16.35 -18.30 -31.93
N GLN A 307 15.21 -18.82 -31.48
CA GLN A 307 13.96 -18.76 -32.25
C GLN A 307 13.01 -17.61 -31.88
N VAL A 308 13.39 -16.71 -30.95
CA VAL A 308 12.61 -15.49 -30.66
C VAL A 308 13.04 -14.30 -31.56
N ALA A 309 13.69 -14.57 -32.69
CA ALA A 309 14.19 -13.53 -33.61
C ALA A 309 13.08 -12.78 -34.39
N GLY A 310 11.80 -13.12 -34.18
CA GLY A 310 10.64 -12.41 -34.76
C GLY A 310 9.63 -11.88 -33.74
N GLY A 311 9.80 -12.15 -32.44
CA GLY A 311 8.87 -11.72 -31.39
C GLY A 311 9.14 -10.27 -30.97
N ARG A 312 8.10 -9.47 -30.73
CA ARG A 312 8.24 -8.13 -30.16
C ARG A 312 9.14 -8.20 -28.91
N LYS A 313 10.15 -7.34 -28.85
CA LYS A 313 11.01 -7.22 -27.66
C LYS A 313 10.12 -6.84 -26.48
N TYR A 314 10.08 -7.71 -25.47
CA TYR A 314 9.56 -7.35 -24.17
C TYR A 314 10.16 -6.01 -23.75
N GLN A 315 9.29 -5.02 -23.48
CA GLN A 315 9.71 -3.78 -22.85
C GLN A 315 9.52 -3.95 -21.36
N ALA A 316 10.63 -4.00 -20.62
CA ALA A 316 10.57 -4.00 -19.17
C ALA A 316 9.70 -2.83 -18.69
N PRO A 317 8.74 -3.06 -17.75
CA PRO A 317 7.91 -2.00 -17.23
C PRO A 317 8.78 -0.88 -16.67
N VAL A 318 8.44 0.36 -17.00
CA VAL A 318 9.14 1.55 -16.51
C VAL A 318 9.19 1.52 -14.98
N LEU A 319 10.38 1.62 -14.40
CA LEU A 319 10.54 1.77 -12.96
C LEU A 319 10.10 3.20 -12.58
N ARG A 320 8.98 3.33 -11.86
CA ARG A 320 8.45 4.65 -11.47
C ARG A 320 9.02 5.16 -10.15
N TYR A 321 9.35 4.24 -9.23
CA TYR A 321 9.83 4.55 -7.89
C TYR A 321 11.18 3.86 -7.66
N GLU A 322 12.16 4.17 -8.53
CA GLU A 322 13.52 3.61 -8.45
C GLU A 322 14.21 3.92 -7.12
N THR A 323 13.86 5.06 -6.53
CA THR A 323 14.37 5.50 -5.23
C THR A 323 13.24 5.56 -4.21
N LEU A 324 13.63 5.42 -2.94
CA LEU A 324 12.70 5.55 -1.82
C LEU A 324 12.03 6.92 -1.85
N THR A 325 10.70 6.93 -2.02
CA THR A 325 9.92 8.15 -2.22
C THR A 325 8.94 8.35 -1.06
N GLU A 326 9.08 9.45 -0.32
CA GLU A 326 8.19 9.75 0.81
C GLU A 326 6.79 10.15 0.33
N LEU A 327 5.77 9.41 0.75
CA LEU A 327 4.38 9.75 0.47
C LEU A 327 3.97 10.96 1.31
N THR A 328 3.56 12.00 0.62
CA THR A 328 3.29 13.32 1.17
C THR A 328 1.85 13.72 0.87
N ARG A 329 1.02 13.80 1.92
CA ARG A 329 -0.33 14.34 1.79
C ARG A 329 -0.33 15.83 1.49
N TRP A 330 -1.33 16.31 0.76
CA TRP A 330 -1.56 17.73 0.59
C TRP A 330 -2.06 18.38 1.89
N GLY A 331 -1.40 19.44 2.35
CA GLY A 331 -1.84 20.24 3.50
C GLY A 331 -1.09 19.91 4.81
N GLU A 332 -1.80 20.03 5.93
CA GLU A 332 -1.26 19.72 7.27
C GLU A 332 -0.95 18.24 7.41
N ARG A 333 0.13 17.92 8.11
CA ARG A 333 0.61 16.55 8.32
C ARG A 333 0.39 16.14 9.76
N ASN A 334 0.04 14.88 9.94
CA ASN A 334 0.12 14.26 11.25
C ASN A 334 1.60 13.97 11.55
N GLU A 335 1.95 13.92 12.83
CA GLU A 335 3.29 13.52 13.26
C GLU A 335 3.59 12.06 12.86
N VAL A 336 2.55 11.23 12.76
CA VAL A 336 2.65 9.83 12.35
C VAL A 336 1.69 9.56 11.20
N GLU A 337 2.26 9.14 10.06
CA GLU A 337 1.55 8.65 8.88
C GLU A 337 1.58 7.12 8.86
N LYS A 338 0.48 6.46 9.25
CA LYS A 338 0.41 4.98 9.30
C LYS A 338 -0.88 4.36 8.74
N ASN A 339 -1.83 5.16 8.26
CA ASN A 339 -3.18 4.70 7.89
C ASN A 339 -3.55 5.08 6.45
N TRP A 340 -3.17 4.26 5.48
CA TRP A 340 -3.33 4.59 4.07
C TRP A 340 -3.94 3.44 3.27
N ILE A 341 -5.04 3.58 2.54
CA ILE A 341 -5.44 2.52 1.59
C ILE A 341 -4.93 2.93 0.21
N LEU A 342 -4.04 2.15 -0.42
CA LEU A 342 -3.68 2.34 -1.84
C LEU A 342 -4.55 1.46 -2.73
N TRP A 343 -5.01 2.03 -3.84
CA TRP A 343 -5.63 1.27 -4.92
C TRP A 343 -5.41 1.94 -6.28
N PHE A 344 -5.64 1.15 -7.33
CA PHE A 344 -5.39 1.52 -8.72
C PHE A 344 -6.67 1.29 -9.53
N PRO A 345 -7.41 2.36 -9.88
CA PRO A 345 -8.75 2.23 -10.46
C PRO A 345 -8.78 1.86 -11.94
N GLY A 346 -7.70 2.11 -12.69
CA GLY A 346 -7.70 1.88 -14.13
C GLY A 346 -6.32 1.68 -14.75
N HIS A 347 -6.35 1.38 -16.06
CA HIS A 347 -5.18 1.15 -16.91
C HIS A 347 -4.31 2.40 -17.11
N ASP A 348 -4.86 3.60 -16.82
CA ASP A 348 -4.14 4.86 -17.00
C ASP A 348 -2.98 5.00 -15.99
N GLY A 349 -2.90 4.10 -15.01
CA GLY A 349 -1.87 4.02 -13.98
C GLY A 349 -1.85 5.21 -13.05
N GLU A 350 -3.03 5.75 -12.81
CA GLU A 350 -3.27 6.59 -11.65
C GLU A 350 -3.24 5.72 -10.40
N THR A 351 -2.60 6.26 -9.38
CA THR A 351 -2.54 5.65 -8.06
C THR A 351 -3.34 6.54 -7.12
N TRP A 352 -4.17 5.93 -6.28
CA TRP A 352 -5.02 6.65 -5.36
C TRP A 352 -4.75 6.16 -3.94
N MET A 353 -4.84 7.08 -3.00
CA MET A 353 -4.56 6.83 -1.60
C MET A 353 -5.67 7.41 -0.74
N SER A 354 -6.20 6.63 0.20
CA SER A 354 -7.02 7.17 1.28
C SER A 354 -6.19 7.36 2.52
N TYR A 355 -6.07 8.60 3.00
CA TYR A 355 -5.72 8.90 4.38
C TYR A 355 -6.98 8.82 5.24
N GLU A 356 -6.83 8.34 6.48
CA GLU A 356 -7.89 8.42 7.50
C GLU A 356 -9.21 7.79 6.99
N GLY A 357 -9.12 6.55 6.51
CA GLY A 357 -10.16 5.85 5.75
C GLY A 357 -11.59 5.87 6.32
N PHE A 358 -11.77 6.14 7.61
CA PHE A 358 -13.08 6.14 8.28
C PHE A 358 -13.34 7.39 9.11
N GLY A 359 -12.51 8.43 8.92
CA GLY A 359 -12.53 9.63 9.74
C GLY A 359 -12.00 9.42 11.16
N LYS A 360 -12.03 10.49 11.95
CA LYS A 360 -11.61 10.49 13.36
C LYS A 360 -12.82 10.70 14.26
N TRP A 361 -13.03 9.77 15.18
CA TRP A 361 -13.97 9.91 16.27
C TRP A 361 -13.18 10.14 17.55
N GLU A 362 -13.49 11.21 18.26
CA GLU A 362 -12.87 11.52 19.54
C GLU A 362 -13.94 11.57 20.61
N LEU A 363 -13.61 11.02 21.77
CA LEU A 363 -14.46 11.15 22.95
C LEU A 363 -14.27 12.57 23.50
N ASN A 364 -15.36 13.33 23.64
CA ASN A 364 -15.40 14.62 24.31
C ASN A 364 -14.98 14.45 25.77
N ARG A 365 -13.68 14.57 26.04
CA ARG A 365 -13.14 14.52 27.40
C ARG A 365 -13.62 15.68 28.28
N THR A 366 -14.21 16.71 27.69
CA THR A 366 -14.68 17.93 28.38
C THR A 366 -15.95 17.73 29.21
N ASN A 367 -16.69 16.63 29.01
CA ASN A 367 -17.92 16.35 29.74
C ASN A 367 -17.77 15.24 30.79
N SER A 368 -16.54 14.79 31.10
CA SER A 368 -16.36 13.93 32.26
C SER A 368 -16.66 14.76 33.53
N PRO A 369 -17.68 14.40 34.34
CA PRO A 369 -18.07 15.17 35.52
C PRO A 369 -16.98 15.24 36.60
N ASP A 370 -15.87 14.49 36.47
CA ASP A 370 -14.67 14.58 37.30
C ASP A 370 -13.75 15.75 36.91
N GLY A 371 -14.33 16.91 36.66
CA GLY A 371 -13.63 18.19 36.53
C GLY A 371 -12.94 18.67 37.82
N SER A 372 -12.64 17.77 38.76
CA SER A 372 -11.67 18.05 39.82
C SER A 372 -10.30 18.13 39.17
N LYS A 373 -9.85 19.37 38.91
CA LYS A 373 -8.44 19.69 38.81
C LYS A 373 -7.70 19.03 39.97
N ALA A 374 -6.99 17.94 39.70
CA ALA A 374 -5.94 17.47 40.59
C ALA A 374 -4.73 18.42 40.43
N GLU A 375 -4.84 19.60 41.03
CA GLU A 375 -3.65 20.36 41.43
C GLU A 375 -3.03 19.61 42.61
N GLY A 376 -1.85 19.03 42.37
CA GLY A 376 -0.85 18.64 43.37
C GLY A 376 -1.34 18.09 44.70
N GLU A 377 -1.52 16.77 44.79
CA GLU A 377 -1.42 16.09 46.07
C GLU A 377 -0.45 14.91 45.93
N SER A 378 0.77 15.15 46.41
CA SER A 378 1.80 14.14 46.64
C SER A 378 1.25 13.04 47.54
N THR A 379 1.07 11.85 47.00
CA THR A 379 0.81 10.66 47.80
C THR A 379 2.11 10.21 48.48
N PRO A 380 2.12 9.95 49.79
CA PRO A 380 3.31 9.54 50.52
C PRO A 380 3.71 8.11 50.15
N GLY A 381 5.04 7.89 50.12
CA GLY A 381 5.68 6.70 49.59
C GLY A 381 5.20 5.38 50.20
N GLN A 382 5.07 4.40 49.31
CA GLN A 382 5.13 2.99 49.67
C GLN A 382 6.46 2.46 49.13
N GLU A 383 7.44 2.36 50.02
CA GLU A 383 8.75 1.74 49.76
C GLU A 383 8.54 0.29 49.33
N ILE A 384 8.83 0.00 48.06
CA ILE A 384 9.17 -1.35 47.62
C ILE A 384 10.69 -1.45 47.69
N HIS A 385 11.18 -2.09 48.75
CA HIS A 385 12.58 -2.51 48.84
C HIS A 385 12.89 -3.54 47.74
N THR A 386 13.47 -3.08 46.63
CA THR A 386 14.27 -3.95 45.77
C THR A 386 15.74 -3.77 46.13
N ASN A 387 16.27 -4.71 46.92
CA ASN A 387 17.72 -4.90 47.03
C ASN A 387 18.25 -5.30 45.64
N ARG A 388 18.98 -4.38 45.00
CA ARG A 388 19.83 -4.70 43.86
C ARG A 388 21.20 -4.08 44.12
N GLU A 389 22.09 -4.94 44.59
CA GLU A 389 23.52 -4.65 44.74
C GLU A 389 24.14 -4.26 43.40
N GLY A 390 25.18 -3.45 43.50
CA GLY A 390 25.67 -2.58 42.45
C GLY A 390 26.32 -3.28 41.26
N MET A 391 26.12 -2.68 40.09
CA MET A 391 27.04 -2.80 38.95
C MET A 391 27.44 -1.38 38.51
N PRO A 392 28.74 -1.08 38.34
CA PRO A 392 29.20 0.24 37.97
C PRO A 392 28.93 0.51 36.48
N ARG A 393 28.25 1.63 36.19
CA ARG A 393 28.17 2.20 34.84
C ARG A 393 29.50 2.88 34.52
N HIS A 394 30.35 2.21 33.75
CA HIS A 394 31.38 2.88 32.97
C HIS A 394 30.83 3.19 31.58
N HIS A 395 30.60 4.48 31.30
CA HIS A 395 30.47 4.99 29.94
C HIS A 395 31.87 5.16 29.34
N PRO A 396 32.18 4.59 28.16
CA PRO A 396 33.26 5.12 27.36
C PRO A 396 32.73 6.26 26.49
N PHE A 397 33.43 7.39 26.58
CA PHE A 397 33.43 8.48 25.63
C PHE A 397 33.54 7.94 24.20
N LEU A 398 32.64 8.36 23.32
CA LEU A 398 32.86 8.34 21.87
C LEU A 398 33.16 9.79 21.42
N PRO A 399 34.18 9.99 20.58
CA PRO A 399 34.61 11.33 20.20
C PRO A 399 33.67 11.93 19.15
N ASP A 400 33.41 13.21 19.32
CA ASP A 400 32.83 14.09 18.31
C ASP A 400 33.71 14.14 17.06
N THR A 401 33.05 14.33 15.92
CA THR A 401 33.57 14.65 14.57
C THR A 401 34.13 13.50 13.72
N MET A 402 33.29 12.99 12.82
CA MET A 402 33.74 12.59 11.47
C MET A 402 32.77 13.13 10.40
N PRO A 403 33.29 13.71 9.31
CA PRO A 403 32.47 14.22 8.21
C PRO A 403 32.02 13.08 7.29
N TRP A 404 30.73 13.08 6.95
CA TRP A 404 30.14 12.19 5.95
C TRP A 404 30.69 12.47 4.55
N PRO A 405 31.10 11.47 3.75
CA PRO A 405 31.43 11.69 2.36
C PRO A 405 30.15 11.77 1.51
N MET A 406 30.02 12.86 0.75
CA MET A 406 29.09 12.90 -0.39
C MET A 406 29.58 11.94 -1.46
N PHE A 407 28.83 10.87 -1.74
CA PHE A 407 29.07 10.05 -2.93
C PHE A 407 28.46 10.73 -4.16
N ASN A 408 29.33 11.12 -5.08
CA ASN A 408 29.00 11.63 -6.39
C ASN A 408 28.96 10.43 -7.38
N LEU A 409 27.77 10.01 -7.78
CA LEU A 409 27.58 8.97 -8.80
C LEU A 409 27.58 9.63 -10.19
N SER A 410 28.77 9.78 -10.75
CA SER A 410 28.97 10.00 -12.18
C SER A 410 30.15 9.16 -12.66
N ASN A 411 29.90 8.38 -13.71
CA ASN A 411 30.83 7.62 -14.56
C ASN A 411 31.04 6.14 -14.21
N PHE A 412 30.27 5.28 -14.88
CA PHE A 412 30.70 3.92 -15.23
C PHE A 412 30.47 3.70 -16.72
N THR A 413 31.52 3.92 -17.51
CA THR A 413 31.68 3.33 -18.84
C THR A 413 33.13 2.89 -19.05
N SER A 414 33.25 1.71 -19.68
CA SER A 414 34.40 1.06 -20.31
C SER A 414 35.52 0.46 -19.43
N LYS A 415 35.55 -0.87 -19.49
CA LYS A 415 36.71 -1.78 -19.50
C LYS A 415 38.02 -1.12 -19.96
N THR A 416 39.13 -1.37 -19.24
CA THR A 416 40.33 -2.04 -19.78
C THR A 416 41.34 -2.42 -18.69
N SER A 417 41.85 -3.66 -18.85
CA SER A 417 43.10 -4.27 -18.39
C SER A 417 44.09 -3.42 -17.58
N SER A 418 44.46 -3.97 -16.42
CA SER A 418 45.59 -3.60 -15.59
C SER A 418 46.94 -3.82 -16.30
N LYS A 419 47.82 -2.81 -16.25
CA LYS A 419 49.28 -2.97 -16.16
C LYS A 419 49.85 -1.89 -15.24
N LEU A 420 50.62 -2.36 -14.27
CA LEU A 420 51.29 -1.65 -13.20
C LEU A 420 52.48 -0.84 -13.74
N THR A 421 52.62 0.46 -13.44
CA THR A 421 53.93 1.12 -13.33
C THR A 421 53.86 2.35 -12.42
N VAL A 422 54.91 2.48 -11.59
CA VAL A 422 55.17 3.45 -10.53
C VAL A 422 55.72 4.77 -11.11
N GLN A 423 55.27 5.94 -10.62
CA GLN A 423 56.12 7.06 -10.16
C GLN A 423 55.32 8.31 -9.74
N ALA A 424 55.90 9.06 -8.80
CA ALA A 424 55.37 10.23 -8.10
C ALA A 424 55.82 11.58 -8.76
N PRO A 425 55.73 12.76 -8.11
CA PRO A 425 54.78 13.84 -8.42
C PRO A 425 55.46 15.14 -8.90
N THR A 426 54.70 16.17 -9.34
CA THR A 426 55.07 17.61 -9.15
C THR A 426 53.96 18.63 -9.52
N HIS A 427 53.71 19.52 -8.56
CA HIS A 427 53.40 20.96 -8.55
C HIS A 427 52.87 21.81 -9.74
N ASN A 428 51.90 22.67 -9.36
CA ASN A 428 51.75 24.13 -9.58
C ASN A 428 51.06 24.73 -10.84
N SER A 429 49.87 25.31 -10.56
CA SER A 429 49.44 26.72 -10.73
C SER A 429 49.57 27.44 -12.10
N ARG A 430 48.47 28.07 -12.58
CA ARG A 430 48.14 29.53 -12.50
C ARG A 430 47.17 29.99 -13.63
N LEU A 431 46.34 30.98 -13.28
CA LEU A 431 45.41 31.81 -14.08
C LEU A 431 46.03 32.45 -15.34
N VAL A 432 45.17 32.82 -16.33
CA VAL A 432 45.03 34.20 -16.90
C VAL A 432 43.65 34.37 -17.61
N SER A 433 43.11 35.59 -17.53
CA SER A 433 41.85 36.17 -18.06
C SER A 433 41.90 36.68 -19.52
N ALA A 434 40.74 37.01 -20.12
CA ALA A 434 40.52 38.17 -21.02
C ALA A 434 39.02 38.22 -21.47
N THR A 435 38.19 39.19 -21.07
CA THR A 435 37.89 40.54 -21.65
C THR A 435 37.19 40.56 -23.02
N GLY A 436 36.11 41.37 -23.13
CA GLY A 436 35.55 41.80 -24.42
C GLY A 436 34.18 42.51 -24.31
N SER A 437 34.21 43.84 -24.32
CA SER A 437 33.08 44.79 -24.30
C SER A 437 32.62 45.21 -25.71
N HIS A 438 31.37 45.66 -25.89
CA HIS A 438 31.03 46.84 -26.72
C HIS A 438 29.58 47.33 -26.46
N ALA A 439 29.39 48.65 -26.58
CA ALA A 439 28.19 49.42 -26.29
C ALA A 439 27.65 50.11 -27.56
N ALA A 440 26.36 50.45 -27.58
CA ALA A 440 25.81 51.54 -28.41
C ALA A 440 24.46 52.07 -27.87
N ASN A 441 24.29 53.39 -27.97
CA ASN A 441 23.15 54.24 -27.55
C ASN A 441 22.05 54.31 -28.62
N LEU A 442 20.80 54.69 -28.22
CA LEU A 442 20.04 55.86 -28.74
C LEU A 442 18.56 55.93 -28.26
N ASN A 443 18.20 57.12 -27.74
CA ASN A 443 16.98 57.95 -27.87
C ASN A 443 15.53 57.53 -27.47
N THR A 444 15.05 58.19 -26.40
CA THR A 444 13.81 59.03 -26.22
C THR A 444 12.48 58.73 -26.95
N VAL A 445 11.36 58.71 -26.20
CA VAL A 445 10.26 59.73 -26.17
C VAL A 445 8.95 59.19 -25.51
N SER A 446 8.28 60.09 -24.77
CA SER A 446 6.86 60.22 -24.35
C SER A 446 6.24 59.39 -23.21
N GLN A 447 5.62 60.16 -22.31
CA GLN A 447 4.69 59.82 -21.25
C GLN A 447 3.32 59.42 -21.81
N ASP A 448 2.56 58.60 -21.08
CA ASP A 448 1.16 58.91 -20.75
C ASP A 448 0.66 58.12 -19.53
N SER A 449 -0.12 58.82 -18.72
CA SER A 449 -0.69 58.44 -17.43
C SER A 449 -2.06 57.77 -17.57
N ILE A 450 -2.30 56.66 -16.87
CA ILE A 450 -3.65 56.16 -16.58
C ILE A 450 -3.72 55.68 -15.12
N SER A 451 -4.58 56.36 -14.35
CA SER A 451 -4.98 56.02 -12.99
C SER A 451 -6.08 54.95 -13.04
N ILE A 452 -5.97 53.87 -12.26
CA ILE A 452 -7.06 52.91 -12.04
C ILE A 452 -7.33 52.77 -10.54
N VAL A 453 -8.62 52.95 -10.22
CA VAL A 453 -9.26 52.91 -8.91
C VAL A 453 -9.25 51.49 -8.33
N SER A 454 -8.94 51.40 -7.04
CA SER A 454 -8.97 50.19 -6.22
C SER A 454 -10.41 49.75 -5.92
N ALA A 455 -10.77 48.51 -6.26
CA ALA A 455 -11.99 47.85 -5.83
C ALA A 455 -11.65 46.72 -4.84
N GLN A 456 -12.26 46.74 -3.65
CA GLN A 456 -12.08 45.73 -2.61
C GLN A 456 -12.76 44.39 -2.99
N PRO A 457 -12.18 43.23 -2.62
CA PRO A 457 -12.79 41.94 -2.87
C PRO A 457 -13.80 41.56 -1.78
N ILE A 458 -15.00 41.20 -2.23
CA ILE A 458 -16.10 40.62 -1.44
C ILE A 458 -15.70 39.22 -0.96
N ARG A 459 -15.60 39.04 0.36
CA ARG A 459 -15.54 37.72 1.01
C ARG A 459 -16.91 37.03 0.90
N ARG A 460 -17.01 35.95 0.13
CA ARG A 460 -18.13 35.00 0.24
C ARG A 460 -17.73 33.87 1.20
N SER A 461 -18.42 33.79 2.32
CA SER A 461 -18.41 32.65 3.24
C SER A 461 -19.11 31.45 2.60
N PHE A 462 -18.54 30.27 2.78
CA PHE A 462 -19.21 29.00 2.48
C PHE A 462 -20.36 28.77 3.49
N PRO A 463 -21.49 28.17 3.09
CA PRO A 463 -22.55 27.83 4.02
C PRO A 463 -22.11 26.68 4.96
N PRO A 464 -22.56 26.67 6.22
CA PRO A 464 -22.32 25.56 7.14
C PRO A 464 -22.98 24.28 6.62
N SER A 465 -22.30 23.14 6.80
CA SER A 465 -22.82 21.81 6.51
C SER A 465 -24.10 21.55 7.30
N VAL A 466 -25.12 21.00 6.63
CA VAL A 466 -26.38 20.61 7.26
C VAL A 466 -26.12 19.40 8.17
N PRO A 467 -26.48 19.43 9.46
CA PRO A 467 -26.31 18.28 10.34
C PRO A 467 -27.22 17.12 9.89
N SER A 468 -26.61 15.97 9.61
CA SER A 468 -27.32 14.72 9.37
C SER A 468 -28.10 14.30 10.63
N ARG A 469 -29.39 14.00 10.47
CA ARG A 469 -30.33 13.63 11.54
C ARG A 469 -29.91 12.38 12.34
N ASN A 470 -29.00 11.55 11.82
CA ASN A 470 -28.52 10.32 12.46
C ASN A 470 -27.35 10.53 13.43
N ASN A 471 -26.85 11.77 13.61
CA ASN A 471 -25.72 12.04 14.52
C ASN A 471 -26.15 12.30 15.98
N THR A 472 -27.45 12.18 16.29
CA THR A 472 -28.01 12.53 17.60
C THR A 472 -27.65 11.51 18.69
N ASP A 473 -27.47 10.23 18.35
CA ASP A 473 -27.08 9.19 19.31
C ASP A 473 -25.58 9.27 19.67
N ALA A 474 -24.72 9.64 18.73
CA ALA A 474 -23.28 9.84 18.98
C ALA A 474 -23.03 10.97 20.00
N HIS A 475 -23.78 12.07 19.87
CA HIS A 475 -23.73 13.18 20.82
C HIS A 475 -24.16 12.77 22.23
N ARG A 476 -25.12 11.85 22.38
CA ARG A 476 -25.53 11.34 23.69
C ARG A 476 -24.44 10.53 24.39
N GLN A 477 -23.55 9.89 23.63
CA GLN A 477 -22.43 9.11 24.17
C GLN A 477 -21.13 9.93 24.28
N GLY A 478 -21.19 11.25 24.05
CA GLY A 478 -20.05 12.13 24.17
C GLY A 478 -19.02 11.97 23.05
N TRP A 479 -19.33 11.36 21.91
CA TRP A 479 -18.40 11.27 20.78
C TRP A 479 -18.60 12.41 19.79
N THR A 480 -17.51 12.96 19.29
CA THR A 480 -17.49 13.94 18.20
C THR A 480 -16.74 13.39 17.00
N TYR A 481 -17.33 13.61 15.82
CA TYR A 481 -16.70 13.30 14.55
C TYR A 481 -15.88 14.50 14.08
N HIS A 482 -14.58 14.34 13.93
CA HIS A 482 -13.64 15.43 13.66
C HIS A 482 -13.22 15.57 12.19
N GLY A 483 -13.64 14.66 11.30
CA GLY A 483 -13.28 14.80 9.89
C GLY A 483 -13.67 13.62 9.02
N GLY A 484 -13.98 13.93 7.77
CA GLY A 484 -14.28 12.98 6.70
C GLY A 484 -13.07 12.16 6.25
N ARG A 485 -13.35 11.01 5.61
CA ARG A 485 -12.34 10.25 4.85
C ARG A 485 -11.61 11.18 3.88
N THR A 486 -10.32 10.95 3.66
CA THR A 486 -9.53 11.75 2.71
C THR A 486 -8.97 10.87 1.61
N VAL A 487 -9.57 10.89 0.43
CA VAL A 487 -9.03 10.24 -0.77
C VAL A 487 -8.25 11.26 -1.57
N ALA A 488 -7.05 10.92 -2.02
CA ALA A 488 -6.24 11.77 -2.87
C ALA A 488 -5.57 10.94 -3.97
N GLN A 489 -5.36 11.55 -5.12
CA GLN A 489 -4.56 10.96 -6.18
C GLN A 489 -3.08 11.11 -5.81
N LEU A 490 -2.33 10.02 -5.87
CA LEU A 490 -0.88 10.02 -5.74
C LEU A 490 -0.26 10.48 -7.06
N LEU A 491 0.38 11.64 -7.01
CA LEU A 491 1.15 12.23 -8.10
C LEU A 491 2.55 11.63 -8.15
N SER A 492 3.29 11.93 -9.22
CA SER A 492 4.70 11.58 -9.28
C SER A 492 5.48 12.22 -8.12
N HIS A 493 6.55 11.56 -7.67
CA HIS A 493 7.42 12.01 -6.57
C HIS A 493 6.79 11.98 -5.17
N GLY A 494 5.71 11.23 -4.97
CA GLY A 494 5.16 10.97 -3.63
C GLY A 494 4.15 11.99 -3.13
N TYR A 495 3.96 13.12 -3.83
CA TYR A 495 2.94 14.11 -3.47
C TYR A 495 1.53 13.63 -3.80
N THR A 496 0.53 14.10 -3.06
CA THR A 496 -0.88 13.85 -3.42
C THR A 496 -1.61 15.12 -3.81
N THR A 497 -2.73 14.95 -4.51
CA THR A 497 -3.73 16.02 -4.68
C THR A 497 -4.36 16.41 -3.34
N PRO A 498 -5.14 17.51 -3.30
CA PRO A 498 -6.09 17.77 -2.23
C PRO A 498 -7.10 16.63 -2.03
N ASN A 499 -7.89 16.72 -0.95
CA ASN A 499 -8.97 15.77 -0.66
C ASN A 499 -10.00 15.76 -1.81
N LEU A 500 -10.18 14.58 -2.39
CA LEU A 500 -11.07 14.24 -3.49
C LEU A 500 -12.19 13.28 -3.05
N THR A 501 -12.34 13.04 -1.75
CA THR A 501 -13.50 12.34 -1.19
C THR A 501 -14.80 13.04 -1.61
N SER A 502 -15.83 12.26 -1.92
CA SER A 502 -17.14 12.81 -2.22
C SER A 502 -17.65 13.65 -1.04
N PRO A 503 -18.08 14.91 -1.26
CA PRO A 503 -18.60 15.76 -0.19
C PRO A 503 -19.92 15.22 0.40
N ASP A 504 -20.60 14.34 -0.33
CA ASP A 504 -21.85 13.70 0.06
C ASP A 504 -21.64 12.34 0.75
N GLU A 505 -20.38 11.88 0.87
CA GLU A 505 -20.10 10.61 1.54
C GLU A 505 -20.35 10.74 3.04
N SER A 506 -21.36 9.98 3.50
CA SER A 506 -21.57 9.78 4.93
C SER A 506 -20.56 8.77 5.47
N PRO A 507 -20.12 8.90 6.73
CA PRO A 507 -19.25 7.90 7.34
C PRO A 507 -19.89 6.51 7.26
N CYS A 508 -19.19 5.55 6.65
CA CYS A 508 -19.71 4.19 6.52
C CYS A 508 -19.74 3.45 7.87
N LEU A 509 -18.74 3.73 8.70
CA LEU A 509 -18.66 3.27 10.08
C LEU A 509 -19.26 4.33 10.99
N GLN A 510 -20.28 3.93 11.74
CA GLN A 510 -20.99 4.72 12.72
C GLN A 510 -20.37 4.54 14.10
N THR A 511 -20.67 5.41 15.08
CA THR A 511 -20.12 5.34 16.44
C THR A 511 -20.29 3.96 17.09
N ALA A 512 -21.42 3.28 16.86
CA ALA A 512 -21.65 1.93 17.36
C ALA A 512 -20.62 0.91 16.84
N ASP A 513 -20.10 1.10 15.62
CA ASP A 513 -19.04 0.26 15.05
C ASP A 513 -17.68 0.48 15.73
N PHE A 514 -17.50 1.55 16.51
CA PHE A 514 -16.28 1.80 17.26
C PHE A 514 -16.32 1.17 18.65
N LEU A 515 -17.47 0.68 19.11
CA LEU A 515 -17.59 0.05 20.42
C LEU A 515 -17.65 -1.47 20.26
N ASP A 516 -16.95 -2.21 21.13
CA ASP A 516 -17.13 -3.65 21.22
C ASP A 516 -18.39 -4.03 22.03
N PRO A 517 -18.73 -5.32 22.15
CA PRO A 517 -19.87 -5.75 22.97
C PRO A 517 -19.78 -5.34 24.45
N THR A 518 -18.59 -5.00 24.96
CA THR A 518 -18.36 -4.50 26.32
C THR A 518 -18.40 -2.97 26.42
N GLY A 519 -18.64 -2.27 25.31
CA GLY A 519 -18.64 -0.82 25.23
C GLY A 519 -17.24 -0.20 25.15
N LYS A 520 -16.18 -0.99 24.98
CA LYS A 520 -14.81 -0.50 24.86
C LYS A 520 -14.59 0.14 23.49
N PRO A 521 -14.01 1.35 23.40
CA PRO A 521 -13.71 1.96 22.12
C PRO A 521 -12.52 1.29 21.44
N GLY A 522 -12.69 1.04 20.15
CA GLY A 522 -11.65 0.64 19.22
C GLY A 522 -11.38 1.72 18.19
N HIS A 523 -10.19 1.70 17.59
CA HIS A 523 -9.78 2.63 16.56
C HIS A 523 -9.56 1.89 15.24
N PHE A 524 -10.20 2.37 14.18
CA PHE A 524 -10.00 1.81 12.86
C PHE A 524 -8.68 2.26 12.26
N HIS A 525 -7.90 1.31 11.73
CA HIS A 525 -6.73 1.58 10.93
C HIS A 525 -6.65 0.61 9.75
N GLN A 526 -5.84 0.97 8.76
CA GLN A 526 -5.70 0.16 7.57
C GLN A 526 -4.79 -1.04 7.81
N SER A 527 -5.18 -2.17 7.21
CA SER A 527 -4.53 -3.47 7.41
C SER A 527 -3.81 -3.91 6.14
N SER A 528 -4.55 -3.99 5.03
CA SER A 528 -4.04 -4.48 3.75
C SER A 528 -4.08 -3.42 2.65
N PRO A 529 -3.25 -3.57 1.59
CA PRO A 529 -3.53 -2.96 0.30
C PRO A 529 -4.91 -3.37 -0.21
N ALA A 530 -5.50 -2.58 -1.11
CA ALA A 530 -6.77 -2.93 -1.74
C ALA A 530 -6.55 -3.56 -3.12
N LEU A 531 -7.33 -4.59 -3.42
CA LEU A 531 -7.33 -5.32 -4.69
C LEU A 531 -8.51 -4.88 -5.55
N LYS A 532 -8.34 -4.89 -6.87
CA LYS A 532 -9.43 -4.64 -7.82
C LYS A 532 -10.23 -5.93 -8.02
N LEU A 533 -11.53 -5.87 -7.78
CA LEU A 533 -12.47 -6.98 -7.92
C LEU A 533 -13.52 -6.64 -8.97
N ILE A 534 -13.79 -7.60 -9.86
CA ILE A 534 -14.93 -7.55 -10.76
C ILE A 534 -16.04 -8.42 -10.15
N LEU A 535 -17.20 -7.80 -9.89
CA LEU A 535 -18.35 -8.41 -9.20
C LEU A 535 -19.14 -9.37 -10.10
N CYS A 536 -18.46 -10.42 -10.59
CA CYS A 536 -18.97 -11.49 -11.43
C CYS A 536 -18.01 -12.70 -11.34
N HIS A 537 -18.45 -13.86 -11.83
CA HIS A 537 -17.58 -15.04 -11.95
C HIS A 537 -16.85 -15.05 -13.30
N ARG A 538 -15.66 -15.67 -13.34
CA ARG A 538 -14.95 -15.86 -14.62
C ARG A 538 -15.74 -16.79 -15.52
N ARG A 539 -15.79 -16.45 -16.82
CA ARG A 539 -16.34 -17.36 -17.84
C ARG A 539 -15.51 -18.64 -17.88
N GLY A 540 -16.15 -19.80 -17.78
CA GLY A 540 -15.47 -21.09 -17.84
C GLY A 540 -14.79 -21.52 -16.53
N SER A 541 -15.13 -20.92 -15.39
CA SER A 541 -14.79 -21.50 -14.08
C SER A 541 -15.59 -22.79 -13.88
N THR A 542 -15.09 -23.91 -14.41
CA THR A 542 -15.68 -25.26 -14.28
C THR A 542 -15.48 -25.88 -12.90
N ASP A 543 -15.11 -25.07 -11.89
CA ASP A 543 -15.02 -25.56 -10.52
C ASP A 543 -16.46 -25.93 -10.12
N GLY A 544 -16.73 -27.23 -9.97
CA GLY A 544 -18.06 -27.84 -9.76
C GLY A 544 -18.76 -27.47 -8.44
N SER A 545 -18.47 -26.28 -7.92
CA SER A 545 -19.14 -25.59 -6.83
C SER A 545 -20.55 -25.21 -7.25
N ILE A 546 -21.49 -26.08 -6.91
CA ILE A 546 -22.90 -25.83 -6.60
C ILE A 546 -23.48 -24.62 -7.36
N HIS A 547 -24.02 -24.89 -8.55
CA HIS A 547 -25.08 -24.06 -9.10
C HIS A 547 -26.18 -23.97 -8.03
N LEU A 548 -26.25 -22.84 -7.33
CA LEU A 548 -27.45 -22.46 -6.60
C LEU A 548 -28.60 -22.62 -7.59
N ASN A 549 -29.55 -23.50 -7.27
CA ASN A 549 -30.74 -23.79 -8.06
C ASN A 549 -31.52 -22.49 -8.33
N ALA A 550 -31.08 -21.73 -9.33
CA ALA A 550 -31.81 -20.64 -9.94
C ALA A 550 -32.75 -21.29 -10.96
N THR A 551 -33.79 -21.92 -10.45
CA THR A 551 -34.95 -22.31 -11.25
C THR A 551 -35.64 -21.02 -11.70
N GLY A 552 -35.18 -20.43 -12.81
CA GLY A 552 -35.81 -19.26 -13.39
C GLY A 552 -34.87 -18.44 -14.26
N SER A 553 -34.91 -18.71 -15.57
CA SER A 553 -34.35 -17.94 -16.69
C SER A 553 -32.82 -17.85 -16.81
N ALA A 554 -32.33 -18.42 -17.90
CA ALA A 554 -31.04 -18.20 -18.56
C ALA A 554 -30.53 -16.75 -18.43
N GLY A 555 -29.65 -16.53 -17.47
CA GLY A 555 -28.76 -15.38 -17.40
C GLY A 555 -27.36 -15.93 -17.25
N ASP A 556 -26.58 -15.88 -18.31
CA ASP A 556 -25.20 -16.35 -18.39
C ASP A 556 -24.37 -15.72 -17.25
N ASP A 557 -24.02 -16.48 -16.22
CA ASP A 557 -23.12 -16.08 -15.09
C ASP A 557 -21.67 -15.80 -15.58
N SER A 558 -21.45 -15.80 -16.89
CA SER A 558 -20.26 -15.26 -17.51
C SER A 558 -20.12 -13.77 -17.21
N CYS A 559 -18.89 -13.27 -17.20
CA CYS A 559 -18.62 -11.84 -17.04
C CYS A 559 -18.37 -11.17 -18.40
N PRO A 560 -19.41 -10.84 -19.19
CA PRO A 560 -19.22 -10.22 -20.49
C PRO A 560 -18.72 -8.78 -20.34
N GLY A 561 -17.99 -8.32 -21.36
CA GLY A 561 -17.51 -6.95 -21.47
C GLY A 561 -16.01 -6.79 -21.23
N SER A 562 -15.54 -5.59 -21.50
CA SER A 562 -14.16 -5.16 -21.30
C SER A 562 -13.95 -4.55 -19.90
N PRO A 563 -12.70 -4.33 -19.46
CA PRO A 563 -12.41 -3.56 -18.25
C PRO A 563 -13.11 -2.19 -18.20
N ARG A 564 -13.29 -1.53 -19.35
CA ARG A 564 -14.03 -0.26 -19.43
C ARG A 564 -15.51 -0.44 -19.14
N ASP A 565 -16.13 -1.51 -19.65
CA ASP A 565 -17.53 -1.82 -19.39
C ASP A 565 -17.76 -2.16 -17.92
N TRP A 566 -16.87 -2.95 -17.32
CA TRP A 566 -16.98 -3.30 -15.90
C TRP A 566 -16.92 -2.07 -14.99
N THR A 567 -16.04 -1.11 -15.29
CA THR A 567 -15.98 0.13 -14.50
C THR A 567 -17.17 1.04 -14.77
N ARG A 568 -17.63 1.15 -16.03
CA ARG A 568 -18.80 1.98 -16.38
C ARG A 568 -20.08 1.48 -15.73
N ASP A 569 -20.27 0.16 -15.71
CA ASP A 569 -21.48 -0.50 -15.22
C ASP A 569 -21.39 -0.80 -13.70
N GLY A 570 -20.38 -0.31 -12.99
CA GLY A 570 -20.26 -0.47 -11.53
C GLY A 570 -19.89 -1.89 -11.05
N ARG A 571 -19.45 -2.77 -11.95
CA ARG A 571 -18.96 -4.12 -11.61
C ARG A 571 -17.54 -4.10 -11.05
N ALA A 572 -16.71 -3.15 -11.48
CA ALA A 572 -15.37 -2.98 -10.95
C ALA A 572 -15.43 -2.22 -9.62
N VAL A 573 -14.93 -2.86 -8.56
CA VAL A 573 -14.78 -2.30 -7.21
C VAL A 573 -13.37 -2.54 -6.72
N HIS A 574 -13.00 -1.90 -5.61
CA HIS A 574 -11.82 -2.29 -4.85
C HIS A 574 -12.26 -2.85 -3.51
N PHE A 575 -11.52 -3.81 -2.98
CA PHE A 575 -11.76 -4.28 -1.63
C PHE A 575 -10.44 -4.45 -0.87
N GLY A 576 -10.53 -4.41 0.44
CA GLY A 576 -9.42 -4.69 1.33
C GLY A 576 -9.91 -5.07 2.71
N VAL A 577 -8.96 -5.33 3.60
CA VAL A 577 -9.21 -5.55 5.02
C VAL A 577 -8.74 -4.31 5.78
N VAL A 578 -9.53 -3.92 6.78
CA VAL A 578 -9.17 -2.90 7.78
C VAL A 578 -9.31 -3.50 9.16
N HIS A 579 -8.65 -2.91 10.14
CA HIS A 579 -8.70 -3.38 11.51
C HIS A 579 -9.39 -2.40 12.43
N ARG A 580 -10.24 -2.90 13.32
CA ARG A 580 -10.63 -2.21 14.55
C ARG A 580 -9.68 -2.67 15.67
N LYS A 581 -8.79 -1.79 16.11
CA LYS A 581 -7.80 -2.04 17.17
C LYS A 581 -8.37 -1.63 18.52
N PHE A 582 -8.26 -2.52 19.49
CA PHE A 582 -8.52 -2.24 20.90
C PHE A 582 -7.21 -2.16 21.65
N SER A 583 -7.07 -1.11 22.45
CA SER A 583 -5.89 -0.92 23.30
C SER A 583 -6.24 -1.07 24.77
N ASN A 584 -5.32 -1.62 25.56
CA ASN A 584 -5.44 -1.64 27.01
C ASN A 584 -5.18 -0.25 27.63
N ALA A 585 -5.20 -0.14 28.95
CA ALA A 585 -5.03 1.13 29.67
C ALA A 585 -3.69 1.84 29.41
N VAL A 586 -2.66 1.11 28.95
CA VAL A 586 -1.34 1.66 28.59
C VAL A 586 -1.17 1.86 27.07
N GLY A 587 -2.26 1.80 26.30
CA GLY A 587 -2.25 2.04 24.85
C GLY A 587 -1.77 0.85 24.01
N MET A 588 -1.34 -0.25 24.64
CA MET A 588 -0.85 -1.43 23.94
C MET A 588 -2.00 -2.20 23.27
N PRO A 589 -1.79 -2.75 22.05
CA PRO A 589 -2.80 -3.58 21.40
C PRO A 589 -3.19 -4.77 22.28
N GLU A 590 -4.49 -4.96 22.44
CA GLU A 590 -5.05 -6.12 23.14
C GLU A 590 -5.77 -7.04 22.16
N ARG A 591 -6.44 -6.46 21.17
CA ARG A 591 -7.23 -7.17 20.17
C ARG A 591 -7.30 -6.40 18.87
N TYR A 592 -7.29 -7.13 17.76
CA TYR A 592 -7.63 -6.62 16.45
C TYR A 592 -8.84 -7.38 15.93
N GLU A 593 -9.76 -6.66 15.31
CA GLU A 593 -10.84 -7.26 14.56
C GLU A 593 -10.73 -6.88 13.09
N ARG A 594 -10.97 -7.83 12.20
CA ARG A 594 -10.84 -7.64 10.75
C ARG A 594 -12.18 -7.34 10.12
N TRP A 595 -12.24 -6.26 9.35
CA TRP A 595 -13.43 -5.86 8.63
C TRP A 595 -13.12 -5.78 7.15
N ALA A 596 -13.91 -6.47 6.34
CA ALA A 596 -13.89 -6.30 4.89
C ALA A 596 -14.50 -4.95 4.52
N VAL A 597 -13.89 -4.26 3.55
CA VAL A 597 -14.34 -2.97 3.06
C VAL A 597 -14.34 -3.00 1.54
N VAL A 598 -15.43 -2.53 0.93
CA VAL A 598 -15.59 -2.45 -0.52
C VAL A 598 -15.77 -1.00 -0.92
N CYS A 599 -14.88 -0.52 -1.78
CA CYS A 599 -14.84 0.82 -2.34
C CYS A 599 -15.26 0.81 -3.81
N GLU A 600 -15.87 1.89 -4.26
CA GLU A 600 -16.22 2.10 -5.67
C GLU A 600 -14.97 2.10 -6.55
N GLY A 601 -15.02 1.45 -7.71
CA GLY A 601 -13.85 1.30 -8.60
C GLY A 601 -13.50 2.55 -9.40
N MET A 602 -14.29 3.62 -9.32
CA MET A 602 -14.12 4.86 -10.08
C MET A 602 -14.37 6.08 -9.19
N TYR A 603 -13.74 7.20 -9.56
CA TYR A 603 -14.03 8.52 -9.01
C TYR A 603 -15.52 8.93 -9.19
N PRO A 604 -16.15 9.60 -8.21
CA PRO A 604 -15.63 9.98 -6.89
C PRO A 604 -15.70 8.80 -5.92
N PHE A 605 -14.55 8.20 -5.61
CA PHE A 605 -14.45 6.99 -4.80
C PHE A 605 -15.29 7.11 -3.55
N ARG A 606 -16.10 6.08 -3.25
CA ARG A 606 -16.93 5.98 -2.03
C ARG A 606 -16.74 4.60 -1.43
N VAL A 607 -16.84 4.50 -0.11
CA VAL A 607 -17.06 3.18 0.50
C VAL A 607 -18.50 2.77 0.18
N LEU A 608 -18.65 1.66 -0.54
CA LEU A 608 -19.97 1.14 -0.94
C LEU A 608 -20.55 0.24 0.14
N ALA A 609 -19.70 -0.60 0.72
CA ALA A 609 -20.10 -1.58 1.72
C ALA A 609 -18.96 -1.92 2.68
N VAL A 610 -19.33 -2.39 3.87
CA VAL A 610 -18.42 -2.95 4.88
C VAL A 610 -18.99 -4.27 5.39
N GLY A 611 -18.15 -5.12 5.98
CA GLY A 611 -18.63 -6.29 6.71
C GLY A 611 -19.71 -5.90 7.73
N LYS A 612 -20.72 -6.74 7.94
CA LYS A 612 -21.65 -6.59 9.07
C LYS A 612 -21.02 -7.03 10.39
N HIS A 613 -20.08 -7.94 10.31
CA HIS A 613 -19.40 -8.59 11.43
C HIS A 613 -17.89 -8.62 11.18
N PRO A 614 -17.07 -8.64 12.24
CA PRO A 614 -15.65 -8.90 12.11
C PRO A 614 -15.38 -10.35 11.68
N LEU A 615 -14.24 -10.57 11.03
CA LEU A 615 -13.83 -11.86 10.46
C LEU A 615 -12.83 -12.60 11.34
N ALA A 616 -13.05 -13.89 11.54
CA ALA A 616 -12.11 -14.84 12.14
C ALA A 616 -11.85 -16.02 11.19
N PHE A 617 -10.64 -16.58 11.19
CA PHE A 617 -10.29 -17.76 10.41
C PHE A 617 -10.59 -19.06 11.18
N ALA A 618 -10.56 -20.20 10.50
CA ALA A 618 -10.84 -21.48 11.14
C ALA A 618 -9.74 -21.83 12.16
N GLY A 619 -10.16 -22.29 13.34
CA GLY A 619 -9.27 -22.60 14.47
C GLY A 619 -8.71 -21.39 15.22
N GLU A 620 -9.02 -20.17 14.77
CA GLU A 620 -8.52 -18.96 15.39
C GLU A 620 -9.28 -18.61 16.68
N VAL A 621 -8.54 -18.36 17.77
CA VAL A 621 -9.11 -17.88 19.04
C VAL A 621 -9.07 -16.36 19.06
N VAL A 622 -10.23 -15.73 19.00
CA VAL A 622 -10.36 -14.28 19.16
C VAL A 622 -10.38 -13.95 20.66
N ARG A 623 -9.37 -13.24 21.16
CA ARG A 623 -9.32 -12.76 22.54
C ARG A 623 -10.30 -11.58 22.76
N PRO A 624 -10.72 -11.27 24.00
CA PRO A 624 -10.37 -11.95 25.25
C PRO A 624 -11.10 -13.28 25.46
N TRP A 625 -12.06 -13.62 24.60
CA TRP A 625 -12.85 -14.85 24.68
C TRP A 625 -11.99 -16.13 24.64
N GLY A 626 -12.40 -17.14 25.41
CA GLY A 626 -11.80 -18.47 25.41
C GLY A 626 -12.16 -19.30 24.18
N ARG A 627 -11.70 -20.56 24.14
CA ARG A 627 -11.96 -21.48 23.01
C ARG A 627 -13.44 -21.83 22.89
N GLU A 628 -14.11 -22.05 24.02
CA GLU A 628 -15.54 -22.41 24.08
C GLU A 628 -16.41 -21.28 23.53
N GLU A 629 -16.20 -20.05 23.97
CA GLU A 629 -16.93 -18.89 23.46
C GLU A 629 -16.63 -18.64 21.98
N ASN A 630 -15.43 -18.96 21.53
CA ASN A 630 -15.07 -18.96 20.11
C ASN A 630 -15.75 -20.07 19.29
N GLY A 631 -16.49 -20.99 19.93
CA GLY A 631 -17.13 -22.14 19.30
C GLY A 631 -16.15 -23.21 18.84
N LEU A 632 -14.98 -23.30 19.47
CA LEU A 632 -13.94 -24.29 19.16
C LEU A 632 -14.03 -25.41 20.20
N LEU A 633 -14.27 -26.64 19.74
CA LEU A 633 -14.33 -27.81 20.61
C LEU A 633 -12.98 -28.02 21.32
N SER A 634 -13.05 -28.41 22.60
CA SER A 634 -11.91 -28.69 23.48
C SER A 634 -11.23 -30.03 23.14
N GLU A 635 -11.02 -30.36 21.87
CA GLU A 635 -10.71 -31.74 21.47
C GLU A 635 -9.27 -32.21 21.76
N THR A 636 -8.42 -31.43 22.42
CA THR A 636 -7.18 -31.94 23.02
C THR A 636 -6.75 -31.04 24.20
N GLU A 637 -6.65 -31.62 25.39
CA GLU A 637 -6.10 -31.01 26.63
C GLU A 637 -4.60 -30.64 26.54
N ASP A 638 -3.93 -30.94 25.42
CA ASP A 638 -2.45 -30.86 25.33
C ASP A 638 -1.86 -29.47 25.01
N VAL A 639 -2.66 -28.39 25.03
CA VAL A 639 -2.13 -27.01 24.87
C VAL A 639 -2.60 -26.08 25.99
N GLU A 640 -2.69 -26.59 27.23
CA GLU A 640 -3.12 -25.79 28.39
C GLU A 640 -1.97 -25.20 29.23
N LYS A 641 -0.70 -25.40 28.88
CA LYS A 641 0.43 -24.88 29.68
C LYS A 641 1.50 -24.22 28.85
N GLY A 642 1.25 -22.97 28.45
CA GLY A 642 2.27 -22.15 27.80
C GLY A 642 1.86 -20.69 27.62
N GLN A 643 1.99 -19.92 28.70
CA GLN A 643 2.03 -18.45 28.73
C GLN A 643 0.76 -17.69 28.33
N GLY A 644 0.16 -17.02 29.33
CA GLY A 644 -0.91 -16.02 29.18
C GLY A 644 -0.46 -14.73 28.49
N GLY A 645 0.10 -14.84 27.29
CA GLY A 645 0.28 -13.71 26.37
C GLY A 645 -1.03 -13.41 25.66
N SER A 646 -1.35 -12.13 25.49
CA SER A 646 -2.47 -11.65 24.69
C SER A 646 -2.17 -11.88 23.20
N MET A 647 -2.35 -13.11 22.71
CA MET A 647 -2.16 -13.42 21.29
C MET A 647 -3.26 -12.70 20.49
N PHE A 648 -2.88 -11.67 19.75
CA PHE A 648 -3.75 -11.00 18.79
C PHE A 648 -3.29 -11.30 17.37
N THR A 649 -4.23 -11.30 16.45
CA THR A 649 -4.03 -11.71 15.06
C THR A 649 -4.52 -10.60 14.15
N TYR A 650 -3.81 -10.35 13.06
CA TYR A 650 -4.11 -9.19 12.22
C TYR A 650 -3.67 -9.45 10.78
N THR A 651 -4.40 -8.91 9.81
CA THR A 651 -4.09 -9.05 8.39
C THR A 651 -3.03 -8.03 7.98
N THR A 652 -2.04 -8.46 7.23
CA THR A 652 -0.96 -7.63 6.70
C THR A 652 -1.04 -7.47 5.19
N SER A 653 -1.63 -8.43 4.48
CA SER A 653 -1.80 -8.35 3.04
C SER A 653 -2.99 -9.15 2.58
N VAL A 654 -3.55 -8.75 1.43
CA VAL A 654 -4.47 -9.56 0.63
C VAL A 654 -3.95 -9.50 -0.79
N ALA A 655 -3.78 -10.67 -1.41
CA ALA A 655 -3.32 -10.80 -2.79
C ALA A 655 -4.13 -11.86 -3.53
N TRP A 656 -4.23 -11.75 -4.85
CA TRP A 656 -4.83 -12.81 -5.65
C TRP A 656 -3.95 -14.07 -5.60
N ALA A 657 -4.57 -15.25 -5.51
CA ALA A 657 -3.84 -16.50 -5.68
C ALA A 657 -3.29 -16.60 -7.11
N TRP A 658 -2.06 -17.10 -7.23
CA TRP A 658 -1.36 -17.27 -8.50
C TRP A 658 -2.13 -18.21 -9.45
N ARG A 659 -2.01 -17.97 -10.75
CA ARG A 659 -2.70 -18.77 -11.77
C ARG A 659 -1.83 -19.02 -13.00
N PRO A 660 -1.97 -20.18 -13.64
CA PRO A 660 -1.22 -20.58 -14.84
C PRO A 660 -1.70 -19.89 -16.13
N GLY A 661 -2.55 -18.86 -16.02
CA GLY A 661 -3.05 -18.06 -17.13
C GLY A 661 -4.00 -17.00 -16.57
N SER A 662 -3.66 -15.73 -16.76
CA SER A 662 -4.61 -14.65 -16.50
C SER A 662 -5.72 -14.76 -17.55
N VAL A 663 -6.98 -14.51 -17.19
CA VAL A 663 -8.08 -14.54 -18.18
C VAL A 663 -7.96 -13.39 -19.19
N VAL A 664 -7.11 -12.40 -18.91
CA VAL A 664 -6.72 -11.40 -19.90
C VAL A 664 -5.84 -12.02 -21.00
N ASP A 665 -5.13 -13.11 -20.72
CA ASP A 665 -4.26 -13.80 -21.69
C ASP A 665 -5.09 -14.43 -22.84
N ALA A 666 -6.35 -14.80 -22.59
CA ALA A 666 -7.24 -15.32 -23.64
C ALA A 666 -7.82 -14.22 -24.53
N ALA A 667 -7.93 -12.99 -24.03
CA ALA A 667 -8.40 -11.83 -24.81
C ALA A 667 -7.24 -11.14 -25.55
N ALA A 668 -6.02 -11.23 -25.03
CA ALA A 668 -4.84 -10.58 -25.59
C ALA A 668 -4.21 -11.35 -26.78
N GLY A 669 -4.70 -12.56 -27.08
CA GLY A 669 -4.08 -13.43 -28.09
C GLY A 669 -2.68 -13.89 -27.68
N GLU A 670 -2.08 -14.80 -28.45
CA GLU A 670 -0.71 -15.29 -28.21
C GLU A 670 0.38 -14.19 -28.29
N GLU A 671 0.00 -12.96 -28.68
CA GLU A 671 0.87 -11.77 -28.79
C GLU A 671 0.53 -10.65 -27.78
N GLY A 672 -0.11 -10.98 -26.66
CA GLY A 672 -0.49 -9.99 -25.64
C GLY A 672 0.67 -9.13 -25.12
N ASP A 673 0.41 -7.83 -24.96
CA ASP A 673 1.36 -6.89 -24.36
C ASP A 673 1.61 -7.26 -22.89
N ASP A 674 2.86 -7.57 -22.54
CA ASP A 674 3.23 -7.94 -21.17
C ASP A 674 2.83 -6.87 -20.14
N ALA A 675 2.73 -5.59 -20.54
CA ALA A 675 2.22 -4.53 -19.69
C ALA A 675 0.75 -4.77 -19.29
N GLU A 676 -0.08 -5.27 -20.21
CA GLU A 676 -1.48 -5.61 -19.94
C GLU A 676 -1.56 -6.80 -18.97
N HIS A 677 -0.78 -7.86 -19.21
CA HIS A 677 -0.69 -9.00 -18.31
C HIS A 677 -0.32 -8.60 -16.88
N LEU A 678 0.74 -7.79 -16.73
CA LEU A 678 1.21 -7.35 -15.43
C LEU A 678 0.19 -6.42 -14.74
N SER A 679 -0.48 -5.54 -15.48
CA SER A 679 -1.57 -4.70 -14.94
C SER A 679 -2.75 -5.52 -14.41
N ALA A 680 -2.96 -6.72 -14.94
CA ALA A 680 -4.04 -7.62 -14.55
C ALA A 680 -3.74 -8.39 -13.25
N LEU A 681 -2.49 -8.45 -12.78
CA LEU A 681 -2.12 -9.18 -11.54
C LEU A 681 -2.78 -8.62 -10.27
N GLY A 682 -3.19 -7.35 -10.29
CA GLY A 682 -3.98 -6.72 -9.22
C GLY A 682 -5.50 -6.92 -9.35
N THR A 683 -5.99 -7.59 -10.39
CA THR A 683 -7.41 -7.72 -10.73
C THR A 683 -7.91 -9.16 -10.65
N GLY A 684 -9.03 -9.39 -9.98
CA GLY A 684 -9.69 -10.69 -9.87
C GLY A 684 -11.21 -10.61 -9.90
N PHE A 685 -11.85 -11.76 -9.72
CA PHE A 685 -13.29 -12.00 -9.89
C PHE A 685 -13.89 -12.68 -8.65
N LEU A 686 -15.21 -12.70 -8.49
CA LEU A 686 -15.84 -13.19 -7.23
C LEU A 686 -15.54 -14.66 -6.88
N GLY A 687 -15.36 -15.52 -7.89
CA GLY A 687 -15.01 -16.93 -7.69
C GLY A 687 -13.53 -17.19 -7.44
N ASP A 688 -12.72 -16.13 -7.39
CA ASP A 688 -11.28 -16.24 -7.30
C ASP A 688 -10.79 -16.45 -5.86
N ASP A 689 -9.75 -17.26 -5.71
CA ASP A 689 -9.05 -17.40 -4.43
C ASP A 689 -8.16 -16.18 -4.18
N VAL A 690 -8.08 -15.77 -2.92
CA VAL A 690 -7.13 -14.81 -2.39
C VAL A 690 -6.23 -15.46 -1.35
N ILE A 691 -5.02 -14.93 -1.25
CA ILE A 691 -4.02 -15.25 -0.23
C ILE A 691 -3.99 -14.08 0.75
N VAL A 692 -4.18 -14.37 2.03
CA VAL A 692 -4.18 -13.39 3.11
C VAL A 692 -2.98 -13.64 4.01
N GLY A 693 -2.09 -12.67 4.11
CA GLY A 693 -1.01 -12.69 5.10
C GLY A 693 -1.54 -12.28 6.47
N VAL A 694 -1.22 -13.06 7.50
CA VAL A 694 -1.66 -12.85 8.88
C VAL A 694 -0.44 -12.73 9.79
N GLY A 695 -0.33 -11.62 10.51
CA GLY A 695 0.58 -11.45 11.64
C GLY A 695 -0.06 -11.95 12.93
N VAL A 696 0.75 -12.53 13.81
CA VAL A 696 0.32 -13.16 15.06
C VAL A 696 1.22 -12.66 16.19
N ASP A 697 0.66 -11.82 17.06
CA ASP A 697 1.30 -11.25 18.27
C ASP A 697 2.70 -10.64 18.04
N ASP A 698 2.94 -10.12 16.84
CA ASP A 698 4.24 -9.58 16.40
C ASP A 698 5.42 -10.56 16.57
N VAL A 699 5.15 -11.86 16.65
CA VAL A 699 6.16 -12.92 16.88
C VAL A 699 6.04 -14.09 15.90
N GLU A 700 4.85 -14.28 15.34
CA GLU A 700 4.51 -15.36 14.44
C GLU A 700 3.77 -14.83 13.20
N GLN A 701 3.62 -15.71 12.22
CA GLN A 701 2.94 -15.43 10.97
C GLN A 701 2.23 -16.66 10.45
N ALA A 702 1.14 -16.40 9.74
CA ALA A 702 0.38 -17.40 9.03
C ALA A 702 -0.06 -16.87 7.67
N VAL A 703 -0.47 -17.78 6.81
CA VAL A 703 -1.12 -17.47 5.55
C VAL A 703 -2.46 -18.19 5.48
N VAL A 704 -3.46 -17.52 4.91
CA VAL A 704 -4.78 -18.11 4.67
C VAL A 704 -5.10 -18.07 3.19
N ARG A 705 -5.62 -19.16 2.65
CA ARG A 705 -6.20 -19.22 1.31
C ARG A 705 -7.72 -19.36 1.42
N LEU A 706 -8.47 -18.48 0.76
CA LEU A 706 -9.93 -18.54 0.75
C LEU A 706 -10.52 -17.92 -0.52
N LYS A 707 -11.78 -18.23 -0.84
CA LYS A 707 -12.51 -17.55 -1.91
C LYS A 707 -12.79 -16.10 -1.52
N VAL A 708 -12.66 -15.18 -2.47
CA VAL A 708 -12.96 -13.75 -2.21
C VAL A 708 -14.43 -13.54 -1.84
N GLU A 709 -15.36 -14.32 -2.40
CA GLU A 709 -16.77 -14.24 -2.00
C GLU A 709 -17.04 -14.68 -0.54
N GLU A 710 -16.20 -15.56 0.03
CA GLU A 710 -16.28 -15.92 1.45
C GLU A 710 -15.74 -14.79 2.31
N LEU A 711 -14.59 -14.21 1.92
CA LEU A 711 -13.98 -13.05 2.58
C LEU A 711 -14.93 -11.84 2.61
N LEU A 712 -15.66 -11.63 1.51
CA LEU A 712 -16.61 -10.53 1.32
C LEU A 712 -18.05 -10.95 1.62
N SER A 713 -18.28 -12.03 2.34
CA SER A 713 -19.64 -12.45 2.70
C SER A 713 -20.24 -11.54 3.78
N CYS A 714 -21.57 -11.47 3.85
CA CYS A 714 -22.30 -10.74 4.88
C CYS A 714 -21.96 -9.24 4.97
N LEU A 715 -21.94 -8.54 3.84
CA LEU A 715 -21.75 -7.09 3.78
C LEU A 715 -23.03 -6.32 4.17
N ARG A 716 -22.84 -5.08 4.62
CA ARG A 716 -23.87 -4.03 4.69
C ARG A 716 -23.48 -2.85 3.83
N LEU A 717 -24.46 -2.23 3.19
CA LEU A 717 -24.24 -1.00 2.43
C LEU A 717 -23.98 0.17 3.38
N CYS A 718 -23.13 1.10 2.95
CA CYS A 718 -22.85 2.33 3.68
C CYS A 718 -24.05 3.29 3.62
N PRO A 719 -24.25 4.18 4.62
CA PRO A 719 -25.29 5.20 4.55
C PRO A 719 -25.14 6.07 3.29
N GLY A 720 -26.28 6.39 2.66
CA GLY A 720 -26.31 7.17 1.40
C GLY A 720 -26.19 6.33 0.13
N VAL A 721 -25.83 5.04 0.24
CA VAL A 721 -25.82 4.08 -0.87
C VAL A 721 -27.24 3.51 -1.04
N LYS A 722 -28.04 4.13 -1.91
CA LYS A 722 -29.47 3.81 -2.11
C LYS A 722 -29.67 2.55 -2.97
N THR A 723 -30.37 1.55 -2.42
CA THR A 723 -30.73 0.28 -3.09
C THR A 723 -31.71 0.41 -4.24
#